data_AF-A0A8C3N455-F1
#
_entry.id   AF-A0A8C3N455-F1
#
_cell.length_a   1.000
_cell.length_b   1.000
_cell.length_c   1.000
_cell.angle_alpha   90.00
_cell.angle_beta   90.00
_cell.angle_gamma   90.00
#
_symmetry.space_group_name_H-M   'P 1'
#
loop_
_entity.id
_entity.type
_entity.pdbx_description
1 polymer ?
#
loop_
_entity_poly.entity_id
_entity_poly.type
_entity_poly.pdbx_seq_one_letter_code
_entity_poly.pdbx_strand_id
1 'polypeptide(L)'
;MATARLAALPRAVQLLRRAGERRGAPRGSALHTKMPSVSPKVTNSYIQGPTDIPLLDKTVGQCLEETVGRFPDREALVFCREGVRKTFAQFKEEVDQAAAGLLALGLRKGDRLGMWGPNKYEWVLMQFATAQAGIILVGCKALVFPSQFKTQKYYDILKQSCPELEKSSPGGIKSKRLPDLSIVIMCDSKLPGTFHMDEVVQAGDSSHLKQLRAVQQTLSCNEPINIQFTSGTTGSPKGATLSHRNIVNNANLIGVRLGITDQESRCALPAPLYHCLASVGGCMVMALHGTSCIFSSPSFEGKAVLEAVSREKCSFLLGTPTMFIDILSQPDFDSYDLSTLRGGIIGGSSVPPEIMRTIITKMHMPEVVVAYGTTENSPVTFMGFPNDSIKQRTETVGYIFPHTEAKIEDPETGQSVPLNTPGELQIRGYCVMLGYWNDPAKTSEVITAERWYKTGDIGVLNEHGYCKIVGRCKDMIIRGGENIYPAELEQFLHTHPKVEEVQVVGVKDSRMGEEICACIRLRAGQDCTKEEIKAFCKGKISHFKIPRYVVFVSQYPLTVSGKVRGGWGRAGALAFCPSSSLSLSPCSLPSIPDSEIQVEGADGEALAALRLGRQSKKQDKSAPFQSALSLVFTCALGYAMEVFPDIRLMALLVNKTERLFPQLGLFLCQQKYCGVRKGCSFVEFCPVTERPYEDLKLLSVCEQLGCSHFTRAEHMLVGILPTLLSPNALDWLPRIGDAFSSWML
;
A
#
# COMPACT_ATOMS: atom_id res chain seq x y z
N MET A 1 -34.59 80.82 -34.41
CA MET A 1 -33.65 81.48 -33.49
C MET A 1 -32.81 80.38 -32.86
N ALA A 2 -31.73 79.99 -33.54
CA ALA A 2 -30.33 80.40 -33.29
C ALA A 2 -29.65 79.39 -32.35
N THR A 3 -28.96 78.37 -32.88
CA THR A 3 -27.49 78.29 -33.19
C THR A 3 -26.79 77.43 -32.13
N ALA A 4 -25.88 76.49 -32.36
CA ALA A 4 -25.21 75.96 -33.54
C ALA A 4 -24.41 74.67 -33.17
N ARG A 5 -24.24 73.76 -34.15
CA ARG A 5 -23.05 72.95 -34.53
C ARG A 5 -22.35 72.07 -33.45
N LEU A 6 -22.40 70.73 -33.60
CA LEU A 6 -21.45 69.83 -34.32
C LEU A 6 -20.14 69.55 -33.55
N ALA A 7 -19.95 68.32 -33.07
CA ALA A 7 -18.77 67.44 -33.33
C ALA A 7 -18.69 66.24 -32.37
N ALA A 8 -18.14 65.13 -32.89
CA ALA A 8 -18.07 63.80 -32.33
C ALA A 8 -16.82 63.54 -31.44
N LEU A 9 -16.97 62.63 -30.43
CA LEU A 9 -16.03 61.63 -29.80
C LEU A 9 -14.56 62.04 -29.43
N PRO A 10 -13.83 61.34 -28.50
CA PRO A 10 -13.99 59.95 -28.05
C PRO A 10 -13.78 59.64 -26.53
N ARG A 11 -14.00 58.34 -26.21
CA ARG A 11 -13.66 57.59 -24.98
C ARG A 11 -12.31 58.00 -24.33
N ALA A 12 -12.35 58.38 -23.06
CA ALA A 12 -11.45 57.94 -21.97
C ALA A 12 -11.80 58.71 -20.69
N VAL A 13 -11.49 58.15 -19.53
CA VAL A 13 -11.56 58.77 -18.19
C VAL A 13 -12.92 58.67 -17.49
N GLN A 14 -13.27 57.46 -17.05
CA GLN A 14 -14.08 57.29 -15.83
C GLN A 14 -13.90 55.92 -15.15
N LEU A 15 -12.64 55.49 -14.93
CA LEU A 15 -12.34 54.27 -14.15
C LEU A 15 -11.02 54.35 -13.36
N LEU A 16 -10.66 55.52 -12.82
CA LEU A 16 -9.48 55.71 -11.97
C LEU A 16 -9.71 56.72 -10.83
N ARG A 17 -10.63 56.42 -9.91
CA ARG A 17 -10.69 57.16 -8.63
C ARG A 17 -11.33 56.33 -7.52
N ARG A 18 -10.53 55.41 -6.96
CA ARG A 18 -10.54 54.97 -5.55
C ARG A 18 -9.28 54.13 -5.30
N ALA A 19 -8.13 54.74 -5.60
CA ALA A 19 -6.82 54.30 -5.14
C ALA A 19 -6.29 55.41 -4.23
N GLY A 20 -6.13 55.09 -2.94
CA GLY A 20 -5.59 56.02 -1.95
C GLY A 20 -6.36 55.96 -0.64
N GLU A 21 -5.95 55.04 0.24
CA GLU A 21 -5.84 55.19 1.70
C GLU A 21 -5.86 53.81 2.37
N ARG A 22 -4.67 53.32 2.72
CA ARG A 22 -4.32 52.51 3.90
C ARG A 22 -2.89 51.97 3.70
N ARG A 23 -1.91 52.79 4.05
CA ARG A 23 -0.55 52.35 4.37
C ARG A 23 -0.54 51.95 5.85
N GLY A 24 0.00 50.77 6.16
CA GLY A 24 0.34 50.35 7.52
C GLY A 24 -0.42 49.14 8.06
N ALA A 25 -0.18 47.95 7.51
CA ALA A 25 -0.36 46.65 8.21
C ALA A 25 0.47 45.58 7.49
N PRO A 26 1.07 44.59 8.19
CA PRO A 26 1.81 43.53 7.53
C PRO A 26 0.83 42.73 6.65
N ARG A 27 1.25 42.40 5.42
CA ARG A 27 0.51 41.54 4.49
C ARG A 27 0.44 40.12 5.05
N GLY A 28 -0.53 39.87 5.92
CA GLY A 28 -0.93 38.54 6.37
C GLY A 28 -1.90 37.91 5.38
N SER A 29 -1.42 36.88 4.68
CA SER A 29 -2.10 35.59 4.52
C SER A 29 -3.62 35.61 4.25
N ALA A 30 -3.99 35.42 2.98
CA ALA A 30 -5.30 34.89 2.62
C ALA A 30 -5.31 33.36 2.79
N LEU A 31 -5.03 32.86 4.01
CA LEU A 31 -5.26 31.48 4.36
C LEU A 31 -6.76 31.32 4.70
N HIS A 32 -7.56 30.87 3.74
CA HIS A 32 -8.79 30.13 4.05
C HIS A 32 -8.45 28.70 4.54
N THR A 33 -7.42 28.54 5.38
CA THR A 33 -7.24 27.35 6.21
C THR A 33 -7.93 27.61 7.54
N LYS A 34 -9.26 27.49 7.56
CA LYS A 34 -10.02 27.60 8.81
C LYS A 34 -9.40 26.63 9.83
N MET A 35 -8.79 27.16 10.89
CA MET A 35 -8.37 26.33 12.02
C MET A 35 -9.62 25.61 12.56
N PRO A 36 -9.50 24.35 12.99
CA PRO A 36 -10.61 23.72 13.67
C PRO A 36 -10.92 24.51 14.95
N SER A 37 -12.21 24.69 15.23
CA SER A 37 -12.68 25.30 16.48
C SER A 37 -12.01 24.64 17.68
N VAL A 38 -11.62 25.46 18.67
CA VAL A 38 -11.10 25.00 19.96
C VAL A 38 -12.20 24.33 20.79
N SER A 39 -13.47 24.52 20.44
CA SER A 39 -14.60 23.85 21.09
C SER A 39 -14.70 22.37 20.68
N PRO A 40 -15.16 21.48 21.58
CA PRO A 40 -15.61 20.15 21.21
C PRO A 40 -16.60 20.22 20.03
N LYS A 41 -16.44 19.30 19.07
CA LYS A 41 -17.23 19.24 17.84
C LYS A 41 -18.15 18.01 17.77
N VAL A 42 -17.81 16.95 18.49
CA VAL A 42 -18.52 15.68 18.43
C VAL A 42 -18.72 15.11 19.83
N THR A 43 -19.79 14.35 20.02
CA THR A 43 -20.15 13.68 21.29
C THR A 43 -20.07 12.16 21.20
N ASN A 44 -19.83 11.62 20.01
CA ASN A 44 -19.67 10.20 19.72
C ASN A 44 -18.51 9.98 18.74
N SER A 45 -18.06 8.74 18.56
CA SER A 45 -16.97 8.41 17.64
C SER A 45 -17.41 8.38 16.17
N TYR A 46 -18.14 9.42 15.74
CA TYR A 46 -18.52 9.69 14.37
C TYR A 46 -18.22 11.17 14.06
N ILE A 47 -17.69 11.44 12.87
CA ILE A 47 -17.44 12.80 12.40
C ILE A 47 -17.64 12.93 10.90
N GLN A 48 -18.15 14.09 10.51
CA GLN A 48 -18.25 14.51 9.12
C GLN A 48 -17.36 15.73 8.87
N GLY A 49 -16.57 15.67 7.80
CA GLY A 49 -15.78 16.78 7.32
C GLY A 49 -16.62 17.90 6.72
N PRO A 50 -16.09 19.12 6.64
CA PRO A 50 -16.82 20.26 6.11
C PRO A 50 -17.17 20.07 4.62
N THR A 51 -18.22 20.76 4.17
CA THR A 51 -18.73 20.69 2.80
C THR A 51 -18.75 22.06 2.11
N ASP A 52 -18.04 23.06 2.67
CA ASP A 52 -18.05 24.45 2.22
C ASP A 52 -17.30 24.69 0.89
N ILE A 53 -16.37 23.79 0.54
CA ILE A 53 -15.71 23.79 -0.77
C ILE A 53 -16.41 22.74 -1.65
N PRO A 54 -17.11 23.11 -2.73
CA PRO A 54 -17.79 22.13 -3.59
C PRO A 54 -16.82 21.11 -4.20
N LEU A 55 -17.31 19.88 -4.39
CA LEU A 55 -16.59 18.87 -5.17
C LEU A 55 -16.61 19.25 -6.65
N LEU A 56 -15.53 18.91 -7.35
CA LEU A 56 -15.35 19.10 -8.79
C LEU A 56 -15.86 17.87 -9.55
N ASP A 57 -16.77 18.09 -10.49
CA ASP A 57 -17.26 17.09 -11.44
C ASP A 57 -16.43 17.11 -12.73
N LYS A 58 -15.10 16.99 -12.60
CA LYS A 58 -14.14 17.14 -13.70
C LYS A 58 -13.28 15.89 -13.88
N THR A 59 -12.83 15.68 -15.12
CA THR A 59 -11.78 14.70 -15.43
C THR A 59 -10.40 15.28 -15.18
N VAL A 60 -9.40 14.40 -15.11
CA VAL A 60 -7.98 14.78 -14.95
C VAL A 60 -7.53 15.70 -16.08
N GLY A 61 -7.93 15.39 -17.33
CA GLY A 61 -7.61 16.19 -18.51
C GLY A 61 -8.18 17.61 -18.45
N GLN A 62 -9.44 17.75 -18.02
CA GLN A 62 -10.07 19.06 -17.84
C GLN A 62 -9.34 19.92 -16.79
N CYS A 63 -8.90 19.31 -15.69
CA CYS A 63 -8.17 20.02 -14.65
C CYS A 63 -6.83 20.56 -15.17
N LEU A 64 -6.08 19.73 -15.92
CA LEU A 64 -4.82 20.16 -16.53
C LEU A 64 -5.04 21.30 -17.54
N GLU A 65 -6.05 21.19 -18.42
CA GLU A 65 -6.40 22.22 -19.40
C GLU A 65 -6.69 23.59 -18.73
N GLU A 66 -7.49 23.60 -17.66
CA GLU A 66 -7.81 24.83 -16.94
C GLU A 66 -6.58 25.46 -16.26
N THR A 67 -5.66 24.64 -15.76
CA THR A 67 -4.41 25.13 -15.16
C THR A 67 -3.45 25.66 -16.22
N VAL A 68 -3.38 25.02 -17.39
CA VAL A 68 -2.61 25.52 -18.55
C VAL A 68 -3.15 26.88 -19.00
N GLY A 69 -4.47 27.06 -19.02
CA GLY A 69 -5.09 28.35 -19.34
C GLY A 69 -4.74 29.47 -18.35
N ARG A 70 -4.39 29.12 -17.09
CA ARG A 70 -3.97 30.09 -16.06
C ARG A 70 -2.47 30.35 -16.06
N PHE A 71 -1.65 29.32 -16.24
CA PHE A 71 -0.19 29.38 -16.04
C PHE A 71 0.62 28.70 -17.16
N PRO A 72 0.43 29.07 -18.44
CA PRO A 72 1.01 28.32 -19.56
C PRO A 72 2.54 28.28 -19.55
N ASP A 73 3.18 29.38 -19.15
CA ASP A 73 4.65 29.54 -19.19
C ASP A 73 5.34 29.12 -17.89
N ARG A 74 4.58 28.77 -16.84
CA ARG A 74 5.16 28.31 -15.56
C ARG A 74 5.70 26.89 -15.73
N GLU A 75 6.84 26.58 -15.12
CA GLU A 75 7.36 25.20 -15.06
C GLU A 75 6.36 24.30 -14.32
N ALA A 76 5.89 23.25 -14.99
CA ALA A 76 5.06 22.21 -14.38
C ALA A 76 5.93 21.11 -13.77
N LEU A 77 6.97 20.69 -14.49
CA LEU A 77 7.78 19.51 -14.17
C LEU A 77 9.27 19.82 -14.33
N VAL A 78 10.05 19.42 -13.32
CA VAL A 78 11.52 19.46 -13.34
C VAL A 78 12.05 18.12 -12.86
N PHE A 79 12.74 17.39 -13.73
CA PHE A 79 13.48 16.17 -13.39
C PHE A 79 14.97 16.52 -13.36
N CYS A 80 15.49 16.66 -12.14
CA CYS A 80 16.80 17.25 -11.88
C CYS A 80 17.97 16.45 -12.47
N ARG A 81 17.91 15.12 -12.39
CA ARG A 81 19.01 14.24 -12.83
C ARG A 81 19.05 14.11 -14.35
N GLU A 82 17.89 14.05 -14.98
CA GLU A 82 17.72 13.93 -16.43
C GLU A 82 17.79 15.29 -17.15
N GLY A 83 17.69 16.40 -16.41
CA GLY A 83 17.69 17.75 -16.99
C GLY A 83 16.39 18.10 -17.74
N VAL A 84 15.32 17.33 -17.54
CA VAL A 84 14.03 17.58 -18.22
C VAL A 84 13.27 18.69 -17.48
N ARG A 85 12.89 19.73 -18.23
CA ARG A 85 12.07 20.84 -17.75
C ARG A 85 10.93 21.06 -18.73
N LYS A 86 9.70 21.17 -18.23
CA LYS A 86 8.51 21.42 -19.05
C LYS A 86 7.65 22.49 -18.42
N THR A 87 7.23 23.47 -19.21
CA THR A 87 6.14 24.37 -18.81
C THR A 87 4.80 23.64 -18.86
N PHE A 88 3.75 24.21 -18.28
CA PHE A 88 2.40 23.66 -18.40
C PHE A 88 1.96 23.53 -19.86
N ALA A 89 2.21 24.54 -20.69
CA ALA A 89 1.85 24.49 -22.11
C ALA A 89 2.59 23.36 -22.86
N GLN A 90 3.91 23.23 -22.66
CA GLN A 90 4.71 22.17 -23.26
C GLN A 90 4.27 20.78 -22.79
N PHE A 91 4.05 20.63 -21.49
CA PHE A 91 3.59 19.38 -20.91
C PHE A 91 2.23 18.98 -21.48
N LYS A 92 1.30 19.92 -21.60
CA LYS A 92 -0.03 19.67 -22.16
C LYS A 92 0.02 19.26 -23.64
N GLU A 93 0.86 19.92 -24.44
CA GLU A 93 1.06 19.54 -25.83
C GLU A 93 1.56 18.09 -25.93
N GLU A 94 2.59 17.73 -25.17
CA GLU A 94 3.13 16.36 -25.15
C GLU A 94 2.12 15.34 -24.63
N VAL A 95 1.31 15.71 -23.64
CA VAL A 95 0.20 14.88 -23.13
C VAL A 95 -0.85 14.62 -24.20
N ASP A 96 -1.26 15.64 -24.96
CA ASP A 96 -2.23 15.49 -26.06
C ASP A 96 -1.65 14.61 -27.18
N GLN A 97 -0.38 14.79 -27.54
CA GLN A 97 0.31 13.98 -28.55
C GLN A 97 0.48 12.54 -28.10
N ALA A 98 0.92 12.31 -26.86
CA ALA A 98 1.01 10.97 -26.30
C ALA A 98 -0.35 10.28 -26.25
N ALA A 99 -1.42 10.98 -25.85
CA ALA A 99 -2.77 10.43 -25.83
C ALA A 99 -3.27 10.06 -27.23
N ALA A 100 -3.07 10.94 -28.22
CA ALA A 100 -3.38 10.65 -29.62
C ALA A 100 -2.55 9.48 -30.17
N GLY A 101 -1.28 9.41 -29.81
CA GLY A 101 -0.37 8.31 -30.10
C GLY A 101 -0.88 6.97 -29.58
N LEU A 102 -1.29 6.91 -28.31
CA LEU A 102 -1.88 5.71 -27.72
C LEU A 102 -3.14 5.25 -28.49
N LEU A 103 -3.98 6.18 -28.95
CA LEU A 103 -5.13 5.86 -29.81
C LEU A 103 -4.68 5.33 -31.18
N ALA A 104 -3.62 5.89 -31.77
CA ALA A 104 -3.04 5.42 -33.03
C ALA A 104 -2.47 4.00 -32.93
N LEU A 105 -1.94 3.64 -31.77
CA LEU A 105 -1.53 2.27 -31.44
C LEU A 105 -2.72 1.31 -31.26
N GLY A 106 -3.97 1.81 -31.32
CA GLY A 106 -5.19 1.02 -31.24
C GLY A 106 -5.73 0.83 -29.82
N LEU A 107 -5.18 1.54 -28.83
CA LEU A 107 -5.78 1.60 -27.49
C LEU A 107 -7.07 2.43 -27.53
N ARG A 108 -8.00 2.09 -26.65
CA ARG A 108 -9.35 2.67 -26.59
C ARG A 108 -9.71 2.97 -25.14
N LYS A 109 -10.73 3.81 -24.96
CA LYS A 109 -11.37 4.03 -23.67
C LYS A 109 -11.69 2.69 -22.99
N GLY A 110 -11.31 2.53 -21.73
CA GLY A 110 -11.46 1.31 -20.93
C GLY A 110 -10.32 0.30 -21.05
N ASP A 111 -9.41 0.45 -22.03
CA ASP A 111 -8.19 -0.36 -22.08
C ASP A 111 -7.26 -0.03 -20.89
N ARG A 112 -6.29 -0.93 -20.64
CA ARG A 112 -5.38 -0.87 -19.50
C ARG A 112 -3.93 -0.75 -19.96
N LEU A 113 -3.25 0.31 -19.53
CA LEU A 113 -1.83 0.55 -19.78
C LEU A 113 -1.07 0.59 -18.46
N GLY A 114 -0.15 -0.34 -18.26
CA GLY A 114 0.69 -0.38 -17.08
C GLY A 114 1.97 0.38 -17.32
N MET A 115 2.41 1.18 -16.36
CA MET A 115 3.78 1.64 -16.38
C MET A 115 4.57 1.18 -15.17
N TRP A 116 5.77 0.71 -15.48
CA TRP A 116 6.62 -0.06 -14.62
C TRP A 116 8.02 0.56 -14.66
N GLY A 117 8.32 1.39 -13.68
CA GLY A 117 9.59 2.10 -13.70
C GLY A 117 9.78 3.02 -12.50
N PRO A 118 10.96 3.66 -12.42
CA PRO A 118 11.28 4.64 -11.41
C PRO A 118 10.57 5.98 -11.69
N ASN A 119 10.88 7.00 -10.90
CA ASN A 119 10.44 8.36 -11.18
C ASN A 119 11.10 8.86 -12.47
N LYS A 120 10.32 8.95 -13.54
CA LYS A 120 10.73 9.48 -14.85
C LYS A 120 9.64 10.38 -15.42
N TYR A 121 10.02 11.24 -16.36
CA TYR A 121 9.09 12.13 -17.05
C TYR A 121 7.93 11.36 -17.70
N GLU A 122 8.26 10.26 -18.38
CA GLU A 122 7.30 9.41 -19.09
C GLU A 122 6.19 8.88 -18.17
N TRP A 123 6.47 8.71 -16.88
CA TRP A 123 5.47 8.21 -15.94
C TRP A 123 4.38 9.24 -15.67
N VAL A 124 4.77 10.51 -15.51
CA VAL A 124 3.82 11.62 -15.38
C VAL A 124 3.12 11.85 -16.72
N LEU A 125 3.86 11.82 -17.84
CA LEU A 125 3.27 11.91 -19.18
C LEU A 125 2.17 10.87 -19.39
N MET A 126 2.46 9.59 -19.14
CA MET A 126 1.49 8.50 -19.28
C MET A 126 0.32 8.63 -18.30
N GLN A 127 0.54 9.11 -17.07
CA GLN A 127 -0.54 9.35 -16.10
C GLN A 127 -1.61 10.30 -16.67
N PHE A 128 -1.22 11.38 -17.33
CA PHE A 128 -2.15 12.35 -17.90
C PHE A 128 -2.67 11.94 -19.28
N ALA A 129 -1.80 11.39 -20.15
CA ALA A 129 -2.17 10.96 -21.49
C ALA A 129 -3.21 9.83 -21.46
N THR A 130 -3.00 8.81 -20.62
CA THR A 130 -3.97 7.72 -20.45
C THR A 130 -5.29 8.27 -19.92
N ALA A 131 -5.24 9.17 -18.94
CA ALA A 131 -6.43 9.76 -18.34
C ALA A 131 -7.27 10.58 -19.33
N GLN A 132 -6.64 11.30 -20.26
CA GLN A 132 -7.35 12.01 -21.33
C GLN A 132 -7.94 11.09 -22.40
N ALA A 133 -7.28 9.97 -22.69
CA ALA A 133 -7.75 8.97 -23.64
C ALA A 133 -8.78 7.98 -23.03
N GLY A 134 -9.12 8.11 -21.75
CA GLY A 134 -10.00 7.18 -21.04
C GLY A 134 -9.37 5.80 -20.82
N ILE A 135 -8.05 5.69 -20.92
CA ILE A 135 -7.28 4.48 -20.69
C ILE A 135 -6.95 4.43 -19.19
N ILE A 136 -7.15 3.26 -18.59
CA ILE A 136 -6.93 3.05 -17.16
C ILE A 136 -5.43 2.79 -16.93
N LEU A 137 -4.80 3.60 -16.08
CA LEU A 137 -3.38 3.43 -15.75
C LEU A 137 -3.19 2.24 -14.80
N VAL A 138 -2.90 1.07 -15.39
CA VAL A 138 -2.57 -0.23 -14.77
C VAL A 138 -2.30 -1.27 -15.87
N GLY A 139 -1.43 -2.26 -15.64
CA GLY A 139 -1.05 -3.25 -16.66
C GLY A 139 -2.21 -4.16 -17.10
N CYS A 140 -2.32 -4.41 -18.41
CA CYS A 140 -2.89 -5.63 -19.02
C CYS A 140 -2.79 -5.65 -20.55
N LYS A 141 -3.03 -4.53 -21.26
CA LYS A 141 -2.99 -4.50 -22.74
C LYS A 141 -1.72 -3.88 -23.31
N ALA A 142 -1.26 -2.81 -22.66
CA ALA A 142 0.00 -2.16 -22.94
C ALA A 142 0.88 -2.09 -21.69
N LEU A 143 2.20 -2.13 -21.87
CA LEU A 143 3.19 -1.90 -20.82
C LEU A 143 4.22 -0.85 -21.26
N VAL A 144 4.56 0.07 -20.36
CA VAL A 144 5.64 1.04 -20.56
C VAL A 144 6.70 0.86 -19.48
N PHE A 145 7.96 0.75 -19.88
CA PHE A 145 9.07 0.66 -18.93
C PHE A 145 10.39 1.11 -19.56
N PRO A 146 11.38 1.55 -18.76
CA PRO A 146 12.72 1.79 -19.26
C PRO A 146 13.46 0.46 -19.49
N SER A 147 14.59 0.47 -20.19
CA SER A 147 15.43 -0.72 -20.37
C SER A 147 15.86 -1.35 -19.06
N GLN A 148 16.38 -0.53 -18.15
CA GLN A 148 16.95 -0.98 -16.89
C GLN A 148 16.77 0.09 -15.79
N PHE A 149 16.63 -0.35 -14.55
CA PHE A 149 16.80 0.48 -13.38
C PHE A 149 17.45 -0.32 -12.25
N LYS A 150 18.58 0.18 -11.72
CA LYS A 150 19.43 -0.56 -10.77
C LYS A 150 19.75 -1.95 -11.36
N THR A 151 19.42 -3.02 -10.66
CA THR A 151 19.65 -4.41 -11.10
C THR A 151 18.51 -4.96 -11.96
N GLN A 152 17.38 -4.25 -12.10
CA GLN A 152 16.20 -4.74 -12.81
C GLN A 152 16.30 -4.42 -14.29
N LYS A 153 16.35 -5.46 -15.13
CA LYS A 153 16.28 -5.36 -16.59
C LYS A 153 14.87 -5.70 -17.05
N TYR A 154 14.03 -4.69 -17.21
CA TYR A 154 12.58 -4.84 -17.38
C TYR A 154 12.21 -5.69 -18.60
N TYR A 155 12.89 -5.46 -19.73
CA TYR A 155 12.70 -6.24 -20.95
C TYR A 155 13.01 -7.72 -20.75
N ASP A 156 14.15 -8.03 -20.11
CA ASP A 156 14.55 -9.41 -19.84
C ASP A 156 13.61 -10.12 -18.86
N ILE A 157 13.09 -9.39 -17.87
CA ILE A 157 12.08 -9.93 -16.94
C ILE A 157 10.77 -10.23 -17.69
N LEU A 158 10.31 -9.32 -18.56
CA LEU A 158 9.10 -9.55 -19.35
C LEU A 158 9.26 -10.76 -20.27
N LYS A 159 10.42 -10.94 -20.92
CA LYS A 159 10.70 -12.09 -21.80
C LYS A 159 10.54 -13.44 -21.12
N GLN A 160 10.79 -13.54 -19.81
CA GLN A 160 10.58 -14.80 -19.08
C GLN A 160 9.11 -15.23 -19.08
N SER A 161 8.19 -14.25 -19.09
CA SER A 161 6.74 -14.46 -19.14
C SER A 161 6.17 -14.37 -20.55
N CYS A 162 6.84 -13.65 -21.45
CA CYS A 162 6.43 -13.40 -22.84
C CYS A 162 7.61 -13.64 -23.81
N PRO A 163 8.05 -14.90 -24.00
CA PRO A 163 9.18 -15.20 -24.88
C PRO A 163 8.92 -14.85 -26.35
N GLU A 164 7.65 -14.70 -26.75
CA GLU A 164 7.25 -14.28 -28.10
C GLU A 164 7.61 -12.81 -28.41
N LEU A 165 7.95 -12.01 -27.39
CA LEU A 165 8.25 -10.58 -27.53
C LEU A 165 9.36 -10.31 -28.55
N GLU A 166 10.48 -11.03 -28.48
CA GLU A 166 11.63 -10.80 -29.35
C GLU A 166 11.35 -11.07 -30.83
N LYS A 167 10.39 -11.96 -31.13
CA LYS A 167 10.03 -12.36 -32.48
C LYS A 167 8.84 -11.58 -33.03
N SER A 168 8.17 -10.79 -32.19
CA SER A 168 6.99 -10.03 -32.57
C SER A 168 7.39 -8.70 -33.19
N SER A 169 6.56 -8.19 -34.10
CA SER A 169 6.60 -6.77 -34.46
C SER A 169 6.01 -5.93 -33.33
N PRO A 170 6.37 -4.64 -33.18
CA PRO A 170 5.71 -3.74 -32.25
C PRO A 170 4.18 -3.75 -32.43
N GLY A 171 3.44 -3.94 -31.34
CA GLY A 171 1.96 -4.05 -31.36
C GLY A 171 1.42 -5.41 -31.83
N GLY A 172 2.29 -6.31 -32.28
CA GLY A 172 1.94 -7.63 -32.82
C GLY A 172 2.12 -8.80 -31.84
N ILE A 173 2.32 -8.51 -30.55
CA ILE A 173 2.58 -9.55 -29.54
C ILE A 173 1.34 -10.44 -29.41
N LYS A 174 1.56 -11.75 -29.49
CA LYS A 174 0.54 -12.79 -29.25
C LYS A 174 1.10 -13.84 -28.32
N SER A 175 0.98 -13.61 -27.02
CA SER A 175 1.47 -14.54 -26.00
C SER A 175 0.35 -15.41 -25.46
N LYS A 176 0.59 -16.72 -25.35
CA LYS A 176 -0.36 -17.63 -24.69
C LYS A 176 -0.45 -17.38 -23.18
N ARG A 177 0.63 -16.88 -22.55
CA ARG A 177 0.69 -16.64 -21.11
C ARG A 177 0.12 -15.28 -20.72
N LEU A 178 0.19 -14.32 -21.62
CA LEU A 178 -0.30 -12.95 -21.45
C LEU A 178 -1.20 -12.60 -22.65
N PRO A 179 -2.40 -13.19 -22.74
CA PRO A 179 -3.27 -13.07 -23.91
C PRO A 179 -3.74 -11.63 -24.19
N ASP A 180 -3.83 -10.82 -23.14
CA ASP A 180 -4.23 -9.41 -23.26
C ASP A 180 -3.09 -8.49 -23.72
N LEU A 181 -1.83 -8.88 -23.48
CA LEU A 181 -0.66 -8.03 -23.76
C LEU A 181 -0.36 -8.02 -25.26
N SER A 182 -0.47 -6.85 -25.87
CA SER A 182 -0.22 -6.64 -27.31
C SER A 182 0.85 -5.58 -27.58
N ILE A 183 0.99 -4.61 -26.69
CA ILE A 183 1.83 -3.43 -26.88
C ILE A 183 2.87 -3.33 -25.76
N VAL A 184 4.14 -3.14 -26.12
CA VAL A 184 5.23 -2.80 -25.20
C VAL A 184 5.89 -1.54 -25.70
N ILE A 185 6.06 -0.57 -24.81
CA ILE A 185 6.64 0.75 -25.08
C ILE A 185 7.87 0.92 -24.19
N MET A 186 9.00 1.23 -24.80
CA MET A 186 10.27 1.46 -24.10
C MET A 186 10.51 2.96 -23.95
N CYS A 187 10.89 3.39 -22.75
CA CYS A 187 11.16 4.81 -22.49
C CYS A 187 12.45 5.32 -23.15
N ASP A 188 13.49 4.48 -23.24
CA ASP A 188 14.87 4.95 -23.48
C ASP A 188 15.67 4.12 -24.50
N SER A 189 15.06 3.12 -25.12
CA SER A 189 15.75 2.22 -26.04
C SER A 189 14.78 1.57 -27.02
N LYS A 190 15.30 1.11 -28.16
CA LYS A 190 14.54 0.33 -29.14
C LYS A 190 14.96 -1.13 -29.07
N LEU A 191 14.09 -1.97 -28.52
CA LEU A 191 14.30 -3.41 -28.46
C LEU A 191 13.28 -4.15 -29.33
N PRO A 192 13.57 -5.38 -29.78
CA PRO A 192 12.66 -6.14 -30.63
C PRO A 192 11.26 -6.29 -30.02
N GLY A 193 10.22 -6.13 -30.84
CA GLY A 193 8.82 -6.22 -30.41
C GLY A 193 8.31 -5.03 -29.59
N THR A 194 9.05 -3.94 -29.50
CA THR A 194 8.67 -2.75 -28.72
C THR A 194 8.58 -1.48 -29.57
N PHE A 195 7.67 -0.58 -29.20
CA PHE A 195 7.69 0.80 -29.65
C PHE A 195 8.64 1.63 -28.79
N HIS A 196 9.26 2.67 -29.37
CA HIS A 196 9.90 3.72 -28.58
C HIS A 196 8.89 4.77 -28.12
N MET A 197 9.10 5.38 -26.95
CA MET A 197 8.21 6.46 -26.47
C MET A 197 8.03 7.58 -27.49
N ASP A 198 9.10 8.07 -28.10
CA ASP A 198 9.02 9.13 -29.12
C ASP A 198 8.20 8.71 -30.35
N GLU A 199 8.25 7.42 -30.74
CA GLU A 199 7.44 6.90 -31.85
C GLU A 199 5.96 6.92 -31.48
N VAL A 200 5.62 6.60 -30.23
CA VAL A 200 4.24 6.69 -29.74
C VAL A 200 3.76 8.13 -29.76
N VAL A 201 4.54 9.07 -29.22
CA VAL A 201 4.18 10.49 -29.20
C VAL A 201 4.00 11.05 -30.62
N GLN A 202 4.78 10.57 -31.60
CA GLN A 202 4.69 11.00 -33.00
C GLN A 202 3.66 10.21 -33.84
N ALA A 203 3.11 9.11 -33.34
CA ALA A 203 2.17 8.28 -34.09
C ALA A 203 0.80 8.94 -34.26
N GLY A 204 0.42 9.86 -33.37
CA GLY A 204 -0.84 10.60 -33.45
C GLY A 204 -0.84 11.61 -34.59
N ASP A 205 -1.89 11.59 -35.42
CA ASP A 205 -2.12 12.59 -36.46
C ASP A 205 -3.38 13.45 -36.16
N SER A 206 -3.74 14.34 -37.08
CA SER A 206 -4.92 15.19 -36.93
C SER A 206 -6.24 14.42 -36.76
N SER A 207 -6.34 13.18 -37.25
CA SER A 207 -7.51 12.34 -37.08
C SER A 207 -7.58 11.77 -35.67
N HIS A 208 -6.44 11.33 -35.12
CA HIS A 208 -6.34 10.84 -33.74
C HIS A 208 -6.57 11.96 -32.71
N LEU A 209 -6.11 13.18 -32.98
CA LEU A 209 -6.44 14.34 -32.13
C LEU A 209 -7.95 14.66 -32.12
N LYS A 210 -8.64 14.51 -33.27
CA LYS A 210 -10.11 14.64 -33.32
C LYS A 210 -10.78 13.51 -32.53
N GLN A 211 -10.28 12.28 -32.65
CA GLN A 211 -10.77 11.14 -31.86
C GLN A 211 -10.57 11.37 -30.36
N LEU A 212 -9.40 11.87 -29.94
CA LEU A 212 -9.12 12.21 -28.54
C LEU A 212 -10.15 13.21 -28.00
N ARG A 213 -10.43 14.30 -28.74
CA ARG A 213 -11.46 15.28 -28.36
C ARG A 213 -12.84 14.65 -28.23
N ALA A 214 -13.20 13.75 -29.15
CA ALA A 214 -14.47 13.03 -29.08
C ALA A 214 -14.54 12.12 -27.84
N VAL A 215 -13.45 11.42 -27.50
CA VAL A 215 -13.37 10.64 -26.27
C VAL A 215 -13.56 11.54 -25.05
N GLN A 216 -12.81 12.64 -24.96
CA GLN A 216 -12.87 13.60 -23.85
C GLN A 216 -14.28 14.15 -23.59
N GLN A 217 -15.08 14.36 -24.64
CA GLN A 217 -16.48 14.80 -24.53
C GLN A 217 -17.41 13.73 -23.91
N THR A 218 -17.03 12.46 -23.97
CA THR A 218 -17.80 11.32 -23.44
C THR A 218 -17.27 10.78 -22.13
N LEU A 219 -16.12 11.27 -21.64
CA LEU A 219 -15.55 10.82 -20.37
C LEU A 219 -16.37 11.37 -19.21
N SER A 220 -16.70 10.48 -18.27
CA SER A 220 -17.35 10.84 -17.02
C SER A 220 -16.34 10.86 -15.89
N CYS A 221 -16.49 11.81 -14.95
CA CYS A 221 -15.62 11.87 -13.78
C CYS A 221 -15.77 10.62 -12.86
N ASN A 222 -16.84 9.84 -13.02
CA ASN A 222 -17.06 8.62 -12.22
C ASN A 222 -16.39 7.37 -12.81
N GLU A 223 -15.78 7.47 -13.99
CA GLU A 223 -15.13 6.33 -14.64
C GLU A 223 -13.77 6.00 -13.99
N PRO A 224 -13.38 4.71 -13.96
CA PRO A 224 -12.08 4.28 -13.45
C PRO A 224 -10.96 4.84 -14.32
N ILE A 225 -9.89 5.32 -13.70
CA ILE A 225 -8.74 5.87 -14.43
C ILE A 225 -7.39 5.45 -13.87
N ASN A 226 -7.36 4.97 -12.64
CA ASN A 226 -6.13 4.58 -11.97
C ASN A 226 -6.37 3.34 -11.12
N ILE A 227 -5.56 2.30 -11.30
CA ILE A 227 -5.59 1.14 -10.39
C ILE A 227 -4.23 0.98 -9.75
N GLN A 228 -4.21 1.04 -8.42
CA GLN A 228 -2.99 0.93 -7.64
C GLN A 228 -2.98 -0.39 -6.88
N PHE A 229 -1.95 -1.20 -7.13
CA PHE A 229 -1.76 -2.45 -6.41
C PHE A 229 -1.16 -2.19 -5.03
N THR A 230 -1.84 -2.68 -4.00
CA THR A 230 -1.34 -2.71 -2.63
C THR A 230 -0.80 -4.11 -2.32
N SER A 231 0.23 -4.20 -1.48
CA SER A 231 0.89 -5.48 -1.18
C SER A 231 -0.02 -6.49 -0.49
N GLY A 232 -1.15 -6.07 0.08
CA GLY A 232 -2.13 -6.92 0.76
C GLY A 232 -1.55 -7.67 1.96
N THR A 233 -2.25 -7.68 3.10
CA THR A 233 -1.78 -8.46 4.26
C THR A 233 -1.81 -9.98 4.01
N THR A 234 -2.50 -10.43 2.95
CA THR A 234 -2.67 -11.84 2.58
C THR A 234 -1.65 -12.33 1.54
N GLY A 235 -0.69 -11.50 1.12
CA GLY A 235 0.38 -11.87 0.19
C GLY A 235 0.01 -11.80 -1.31
N SER A 236 -1.28 -11.78 -1.66
CA SER A 236 -1.74 -11.48 -3.03
C SER A 236 -2.04 -9.99 -3.18
N PRO A 237 -1.41 -9.29 -4.15
CA PRO A 237 -1.68 -7.88 -4.39
C PRO A 237 -3.14 -7.62 -4.75
N LYS A 238 -3.73 -6.53 -4.25
CA LYS A 238 -5.09 -6.10 -4.61
C LYS A 238 -5.02 -4.77 -5.33
N GLY A 239 -5.68 -4.66 -6.49
CA GLY A 239 -5.72 -3.41 -7.26
C GLY A 239 -6.88 -2.53 -6.83
N ALA A 240 -6.65 -1.46 -6.09
CA ALA A 240 -7.69 -0.49 -5.73
C ALA A 240 -8.05 0.36 -6.94
N THR A 241 -9.30 0.30 -7.41
CA THR A 241 -9.76 1.02 -8.61
C THR A 241 -10.29 2.40 -8.26
N LEU A 242 -9.60 3.44 -8.74
CA LEU A 242 -9.91 4.85 -8.46
C LEU A 242 -10.45 5.54 -9.71
N SER A 243 -11.48 6.35 -9.52
CA SER A 243 -12.08 7.21 -10.54
C SER A 243 -11.40 8.57 -10.65
N HIS A 244 -11.70 9.32 -11.72
CA HIS A 244 -11.30 10.73 -11.80
C HIS A 244 -11.83 11.53 -10.60
N ARG A 245 -13.11 11.36 -10.24
CA ARG A 245 -13.78 12.05 -9.13
C ARG A 245 -13.02 11.82 -7.83
N ASN A 246 -12.53 10.61 -7.59
CA ASN A 246 -11.77 10.31 -6.39
C ASN A 246 -10.46 11.13 -6.34
N ILE A 247 -9.61 11.02 -7.37
CA ILE A 247 -8.25 11.61 -7.33
C ILE A 247 -8.24 13.13 -7.55
N VAL A 248 -9.16 13.66 -8.36
CA VAL A 248 -9.28 15.11 -8.63
C VAL A 248 -9.68 15.84 -7.36
N ASN A 249 -10.73 15.36 -6.67
CA ASN A 249 -11.21 16.02 -5.47
C ASN A 249 -10.24 15.90 -4.30
N ASN A 250 -9.57 14.74 -4.15
CA ASN A 250 -8.59 14.57 -3.09
C ASN A 250 -7.42 15.53 -3.28
N ALA A 251 -6.86 15.61 -4.49
CA ALA A 251 -5.78 16.53 -4.81
C ALA A 251 -6.21 18.01 -4.68
N ASN A 252 -7.43 18.36 -5.10
CA ASN A 252 -7.93 19.72 -4.95
C ASN A 252 -7.93 20.14 -3.48
N LEU A 253 -8.54 19.31 -2.63
CA LEU A 253 -8.68 19.56 -1.19
C LEU A 253 -7.33 19.50 -0.46
N ILE A 254 -6.37 18.68 -0.91
CA ILE A 254 -4.97 18.68 -0.43
C ILE A 254 -4.33 20.04 -0.69
N GLY A 255 -4.38 20.55 -1.92
CA GLY A 255 -3.78 21.85 -2.25
C GLY A 255 -4.39 23.00 -1.45
N VAL A 256 -5.71 22.99 -1.26
CA VAL A 256 -6.38 23.97 -0.38
C VAL A 256 -5.91 23.84 1.07
N ARG A 257 -5.79 22.61 1.60
CA ARG A 257 -5.33 22.38 2.98
C ARG A 257 -3.90 22.83 3.22
N LEU A 258 -3.03 22.68 2.22
CA LEU A 258 -1.66 23.17 2.22
C LEU A 258 -1.53 24.69 2.03
N GLY A 259 -2.64 25.37 1.73
CA GLY A 259 -2.64 26.81 1.44
C GLY A 259 -1.87 27.14 0.17
N ILE A 260 -1.92 26.26 -0.84
CA ILE A 260 -1.40 26.57 -2.17
C ILE A 260 -2.31 27.63 -2.79
N THR A 261 -1.69 28.65 -3.37
CA THR A 261 -2.38 29.77 -4.01
C THR A 261 -1.90 29.90 -5.45
N ASP A 262 -2.44 30.86 -6.21
CA ASP A 262 -1.96 31.15 -7.56
C ASP A 262 -0.51 31.68 -7.61
N GLN A 263 0.06 32.08 -6.47
CA GLN A 263 1.48 32.39 -6.37
C GLN A 263 2.33 31.16 -6.72
N GLU A 264 3.43 31.37 -7.46
CA GLU A 264 4.31 30.27 -7.83
C GLU A 264 4.87 29.59 -6.57
N SER A 265 4.68 28.26 -6.52
CA SER A 265 5.26 27.39 -5.50
C SER A 265 5.88 26.19 -6.16
N ARG A 266 6.92 25.64 -5.53
CA ARG A 266 7.67 24.49 -6.03
C ARG A 266 7.65 23.37 -4.99
N CYS A 267 7.30 22.17 -5.43
CA CYS A 267 7.09 21.02 -4.57
C CYS A 267 8.11 19.92 -4.88
N ALA A 268 9.02 19.65 -3.95
CA ALA A 268 9.93 18.52 -4.03
C ALA A 268 9.19 17.21 -3.75
N LEU A 269 9.27 16.27 -4.70
CA LEU A 269 8.58 14.99 -4.70
C LEU A 269 9.56 13.81 -4.76
N PRO A 270 10.25 13.48 -3.64
CA PRO A 270 11.10 12.30 -3.55
C PRO A 270 10.34 10.97 -3.54
N ALA A 271 9.04 11.01 -3.21
CA ALA A 271 8.23 9.81 -3.11
C ALA A 271 8.06 9.12 -4.48
N PRO A 272 7.98 7.77 -4.53
CA PRO A 272 7.78 7.07 -5.79
C PRO A 272 6.42 7.38 -6.41
N LEU A 273 6.40 7.66 -7.71
CA LEU A 273 5.20 8.02 -8.46
C LEU A 273 4.17 6.87 -8.57
N TYR A 274 4.61 5.61 -8.42
CA TYR A 274 3.67 4.48 -8.32
C TYR A 274 2.86 4.49 -7.02
N HIS A 275 3.23 5.33 -6.05
CA HIS A 275 2.50 5.54 -4.80
C HIS A 275 1.62 6.79 -4.89
N CYS A 276 0.40 6.69 -4.35
CA CYS A 276 -0.60 7.76 -4.34
C CYS A 276 -0.11 9.11 -3.77
N LEU A 277 0.86 9.10 -2.83
CA LEU A 277 1.46 10.32 -2.29
C LEU A 277 2.06 11.22 -3.39
N ALA A 278 2.80 10.64 -4.34
CA ALA A 278 3.42 11.40 -5.41
C ALA A 278 2.47 11.58 -6.60
N SER A 279 1.78 10.52 -7.04
CA SER A 279 0.88 10.59 -8.20
C SER A 279 -0.37 11.44 -7.96
N VAL A 280 -0.95 11.41 -6.76
CA VAL A 280 -2.13 12.22 -6.40
C VAL A 280 -1.73 13.44 -5.58
N GLY A 281 -1.05 13.24 -4.45
CA GLY A 281 -0.66 14.35 -3.55
C GLY A 281 0.37 15.32 -4.14
N GLY A 282 1.07 14.93 -5.21
CA GLY A 282 2.00 15.77 -5.95
C GLY A 282 1.47 16.15 -7.34
N CYS A 283 1.49 15.21 -8.29
CA CYS A 283 1.19 15.50 -9.70
C CYS A 283 -0.24 16.00 -9.92
N MET A 284 -1.25 15.41 -9.28
CA MET A 284 -2.62 15.92 -9.42
C MET A 284 -2.79 17.29 -8.76
N VAL A 285 -2.09 17.56 -7.64
CA VAL A 285 -2.08 18.90 -7.02
C VAL A 285 -1.46 19.93 -7.97
N MET A 286 -0.37 19.58 -8.67
CA MET A 286 0.21 20.41 -9.74
C MET A 286 -0.79 20.72 -10.85
N ALA A 287 -1.51 19.72 -11.35
CA ALA A 287 -2.49 19.91 -12.40
C ALA A 287 -3.74 20.71 -11.98
N LEU A 288 -4.00 20.89 -10.68
CA LEU A 288 -5.15 21.64 -10.15
C LEU A 288 -4.77 23.03 -9.66
N HIS A 289 -3.58 23.19 -9.09
CA HIS A 289 -3.16 24.42 -8.40
C HIS A 289 -2.01 25.15 -9.08
N GLY A 290 -1.42 24.60 -10.14
CA GLY A 290 -0.34 25.27 -10.88
C GLY A 290 0.99 25.33 -10.11
N THR A 291 1.20 24.46 -9.11
CA THR A 291 2.49 24.31 -8.44
C THR A 291 3.45 23.50 -9.31
N SER A 292 4.75 23.79 -9.27
CA SER A 292 5.75 22.95 -9.97
C SER A 292 6.05 21.67 -9.18
N CYS A 293 6.26 20.57 -9.87
CA CYS A 293 6.74 19.30 -9.32
C CYS A 293 8.23 19.10 -9.63
N ILE A 294 9.04 18.96 -8.58
CA ILE A 294 10.49 18.81 -8.66
C ILE A 294 10.87 17.39 -8.24
N PHE A 295 11.41 16.60 -9.17
CA PHE A 295 11.91 15.25 -8.94
C PHE A 295 13.43 15.30 -8.85
N SER A 296 13.98 14.94 -7.69
CA SER A 296 15.43 14.97 -7.44
C SER A 296 16.17 13.85 -8.19
N SER A 297 15.58 12.66 -8.24
CA SER A 297 16.21 11.42 -8.70
C SER A 297 15.18 10.33 -9.03
N PRO A 298 15.54 9.32 -9.84
CA PRO A 298 14.66 8.20 -10.19
C PRO A 298 14.16 7.37 -8.99
N SER A 299 14.96 7.29 -7.92
CA SER A 299 14.54 6.77 -6.61
C SER A 299 14.98 7.70 -5.51
N PHE A 300 14.38 7.59 -4.33
CA PHE A 300 14.75 8.38 -3.17
C PHE A 300 16.25 8.28 -2.85
N GLU A 301 16.87 9.46 -2.72
CA GLU A 301 18.26 9.66 -2.29
C GLU A 301 18.30 10.98 -1.49
N GLY A 302 18.56 10.94 -0.17
CA GLY A 302 18.45 12.12 0.71
C GLY A 302 19.29 13.31 0.26
N LYS A 303 20.54 13.08 -0.14
CA LYS A 303 21.42 14.13 -0.69
C LYS A 303 20.83 14.81 -1.93
N ALA A 304 20.33 14.02 -2.90
CA ALA A 304 19.75 14.57 -4.12
C ALA A 304 18.50 15.43 -3.82
N VAL A 305 17.75 15.11 -2.76
CA VAL A 305 16.63 15.93 -2.31
C VAL A 305 17.11 17.28 -1.80
N LEU A 306 18.15 17.32 -0.96
CA LEU A 306 18.72 18.58 -0.46
C LEU A 306 19.25 19.46 -1.60
N GLU A 307 20.00 18.86 -2.54
CA GLU A 307 20.49 19.54 -3.74
C GLU A 307 19.34 20.14 -4.56
N ALA A 308 18.27 19.36 -4.80
CA ALA A 308 17.11 19.80 -5.56
C ALA A 308 16.32 20.90 -4.83
N VAL A 309 16.08 20.76 -3.52
CA VAL A 309 15.37 21.77 -2.71
C VAL A 309 16.12 23.10 -2.72
N SER A 310 17.43 23.08 -2.47
CA SER A 310 18.27 24.27 -2.44
C SER A 310 18.35 24.94 -3.80
N ARG A 311 18.65 24.17 -4.86
CA ARG A 311 18.81 24.71 -6.22
C ARG A 311 17.50 25.21 -6.82
N GLU A 312 16.42 24.44 -6.69
CA GLU A 312 15.12 24.77 -7.31
C GLU A 312 14.24 25.64 -6.40
N LYS A 313 14.71 26.00 -5.19
CA LYS A 313 14.01 26.86 -4.24
C LYS A 313 12.61 26.32 -3.89
N CYS A 314 12.56 25.05 -3.51
CA CYS A 314 11.31 24.36 -3.20
C CYS A 314 10.62 24.99 -1.98
N SER A 315 9.32 25.27 -2.11
CA SER A 315 8.46 25.76 -1.02
C SER A 315 7.86 24.61 -0.20
N PHE A 316 7.61 23.48 -0.85
CA PHE A 316 7.02 22.30 -0.24
C PHE A 316 7.91 21.06 -0.42
N LEU A 317 7.88 20.17 0.57
CA LEU A 317 8.51 18.86 0.49
C LEU A 317 7.54 17.78 1.00
N LEU A 318 7.31 16.75 0.17
CA LEU A 318 6.40 15.63 0.50
C LEU A 318 7.20 14.34 0.66
N GLY A 319 7.03 13.66 1.80
CA GLY A 319 7.79 12.44 2.08
C GLY A 319 7.25 11.60 3.23
N THR A 320 7.92 10.48 3.49
CA THR A 320 7.67 9.65 4.67
C THR A 320 8.59 10.08 5.82
N PRO A 321 8.27 9.76 7.08
CA PRO A 321 9.17 10.01 8.21
C PRO A 321 10.58 9.47 8.01
N THR A 322 10.71 8.28 7.42
CA THR A 322 12.02 7.66 7.12
C THR A 322 12.82 8.45 6.09
N MET A 323 12.17 9.03 5.07
CA MET A 323 12.84 9.91 4.12
C MET A 323 13.36 11.18 4.79
N PHE A 324 12.55 11.80 5.67
CA PHE A 324 13.00 12.99 6.41
C PHE A 324 14.16 12.69 7.36
N ILE A 325 14.15 11.52 8.02
CA ILE A 325 15.28 11.07 8.84
C ILE A 325 16.56 10.97 8.01
N ASP A 326 16.50 10.34 6.83
CA ASP A 326 17.65 10.20 5.94
C ASP A 326 18.13 11.54 5.36
N ILE A 327 17.22 12.46 5.05
CA ILE A 327 17.56 13.82 4.63
C ILE A 327 18.29 14.57 5.76
N LEU A 328 17.75 14.53 6.98
CA LEU A 328 18.31 15.20 8.14
C LEU A 328 19.65 14.61 8.60
N SER A 329 19.94 13.35 8.24
CA SER A 329 21.20 12.67 8.61
C SER A 329 22.31 12.83 7.57
N GLN A 330 22.09 13.56 6.47
CA GLN A 330 23.13 13.78 5.47
C GLN A 330 24.33 14.54 6.08
N PRO A 331 25.58 14.10 5.84
CA PRO A 331 26.77 14.71 6.46
C PRO A 331 26.95 16.20 6.13
N ASP A 332 26.49 16.62 4.95
CA ASP A 332 26.58 17.98 4.43
C ASP A 332 25.25 18.76 4.56
N PHE A 333 24.32 18.30 5.40
CA PHE A 333 22.98 18.90 5.55
C PHE A 333 23.01 20.43 5.76
N ASP A 334 23.86 20.91 6.67
CA ASP A 334 23.92 22.34 7.04
C ASP A 334 24.53 23.22 5.91
N SER A 335 25.00 22.63 4.80
CA SER A 335 25.55 23.37 3.66
C SER A 335 24.50 23.82 2.64
N TYR A 336 23.27 23.30 2.72
CA TYR A 336 22.19 23.59 1.79
C TYR A 336 21.31 24.74 2.26
N ASP A 337 20.90 25.64 1.35
CA ASP A 337 19.92 26.68 1.66
C ASP A 337 18.50 26.11 1.58
N LEU A 338 17.89 25.91 2.76
CA LEU A 338 16.53 25.41 2.90
C LEU A 338 15.53 26.53 3.26
N SER A 339 15.94 27.81 3.24
CA SER A 339 15.12 28.94 3.70
C SER A 339 13.84 29.19 2.90
N THR A 340 13.75 28.61 1.70
CA THR A 340 12.58 28.73 0.82
C THR A 340 11.48 27.72 1.16
N LEU A 341 11.81 26.65 1.88
CA LEU A 341 10.81 25.72 2.39
C LEU A 341 9.90 26.45 3.39
N ARG A 342 8.61 26.10 3.38
CA ARG A 342 7.63 26.59 4.35
C ARG A 342 6.78 25.48 4.96
N GLY A 343 6.50 24.42 4.21
CA GLY A 343 5.58 23.37 4.62
C GLY A 343 5.68 22.14 3.74
N GLY A 344 4.70 21.23 3.86
CA GLY A 344 4.71 19.98 3.12
C GLY A 344 3.87 18.92 3.80
N ILE A 345 3.92 17.70 3.28
CA ILE A 345 3.21 16.55 3.84
C ILE A 345 4.22 15.54 4.33
N ILE A 346 4.02 15.09 5.57
CA ILE A 346 4.62 13.87 6.09
C ILE A 346 3.52 12.83 6.30
N GLY A 347 3.73 11.61 5.80
CA GLY A 347 2.69 10.59 5.89
C GLY A 347 3.16 9.17 5.61
N GLY A 348 2.23 8.23 5.77
CA GLY A 348 2.46 6.80 5.50
C GLY A 348 2.97 5.98 6.68
N SER A 349 3.38 6.62 7.78
CA SER A 349 3.68 6.03 9.09
C SER A 349 3.63 7.11 10.19
N SER A 350 3.66 6.68 11.46
CA SER A 350 3.73 7.60 12.61
C SER A 350 4.99 8.48 12.57
N VAL A 351 4.85 9.73 12.99
CA VAL A 351 5.95 10.71 12.99
C VAL A 351 6.51 10.85 14.41
N PRO A 352 7.81 10.56 14.64
CA PRO A 352 8.42 10.81 15.94
C PRO A 352 8.41 12.32 16.28
N PRO A 353 8.05 12.71 17.53
CA PRO A 353 8.00 14.12 17.91
C PRO A 353 9.32 14.88 17.73
N GLU A 354 10.45 14.20 17.96
CA GLU A 354 11.78 14.77 17.77
C GLU A 354 12.03 15.13 16.30
N ILE A 355 11.68 14.23 15.37
CA ILE A 355 11.81 14.46 13.93
C ILE A 355 10.93 15.62 13.49
N MET A 356 9.67 15.69 13.95
CA MET A 356 8.78 16.82 13.65
C MET A 356 9.38 18.16 14.11
N ARG A 357 9.94 18.22 15.33
CA ARG A 357 10.61 19.44 15.82
C ARG A 357 11.80 19.82 14.96
N THR A 358 12.65 18.85 14.61
CA THR A 358 13.84 19.09 13.79
C THR A 358 13.47 19.56 12.38
N ILE A 359 12.41 19.02 11.77
CA ILE A 359 11.89 19.49 10.48
C ILE A 359 11.45 20.96 10.57
N ILE A 360 10.67 21.31 11.59
CA ILE A 360 10.19 22.69 11.78
C ILE A 360 11.35 23.66 11.96
N THR A 361 12.36 23.31 12.77
CA THR A 361 13.45 24.22 13.14
C THR A 361 14.58 24.26 12.13
N LYS A 362 15.08 23.09 11.68
CA LYS A 362 16.26 22.99 10.82
C LYS A 362 15.94 23.06 9.32
N MET A 363 14.77 22.58 8.90
CA MET A 363 14.35 22.66 7.49
C MET A 363 13.43 23.84 7.20
N HIS A 364 13.16 24.69 8.20
CA HIS A 364 12.29 25.87 8.07
C HIS A 364 10.86 25.54 7.60
N MET A 365 10.29 24.42 8.04
CA MET A 365 8.94 23.99 7.62
C MET A 365 7.87 24.15 8.72
N PRO A 366 7.52 25.38 9.17
CA PRO A 366 6.52 25.58 10.22
C PRO A 366 5.10 25.15 9.81
N GLU A 367 4.81 25.05 8.51
CA GLU A 367 3.51 24.66 7.96
C GLU A 367 3.44 23.17 7.58
N VAL A 368 4.43 22.34 7.99
CA VAL A 368 4.38 20.90 7.72
C VAL A 368 3.17 20.25 8.41
N VAL A 369 2.45 19.41 7.67
CA VAL A 369 1.26 18.71 8.16
C VAL A 369 1.40 17.21 8.05
N VAL A 370 0.76 16.49 8.98
CA VAL A 370 0.65 15.04 8.92
C VAL A 370 -0.61 14.65 8.14
N ALA A 371 -0.49 13.64 7.29
CA ALA A 371 -1.61 13.07 6.57
C ALA A 371 -1.71 11.55 6.76
N TYR A 372 -2.94 11.07 6.90
CA TYR A 372 -3.29 9.66 6.89
C TYR A 372 -4.31 9.36 5.79
N GLY A 373 -4.19 8.14 5.28
CA GLY A 373 -4.94 7.69 4.14
C GLY A 373 -4.54 6.28 3.73
N THR A 374 -5.37 5.67 2.90
CA THR A 374 -5.10 4.39 2.26
C THR A 374 -5.23 4.57 0.75
N THR A 375 -4.64 3.67 -0.03
CA THR A 375 -4.79 3.70 -1.49
C THR A 375 -6.26 3.64 -1.90
N GLU A 376 -7.05 2.84 -1.18
CA GLU A 376 -8.50 2.69 -1.32
C GLU A 376 -9.29 3.98 -1.02
N ASN A 377 -8.68 5.00 -0.42
CA ASN A 377 -9.27 6.29 -0.13
C ASN A 377 -8.69 7.45 -0.97
N SER A 378 -7.92 7.14 -2.01
CA SER A 378 -7.54 8.10 -3.06
C SER A 378 -6.77 9.41 -2.74
N PRO A 379 -5.77 9.48 -1.83
CA PRO A 379 -5.50 8.64 -0.67
C PRO A 379 -5.93 9.25 0.67
N VAL A 380 -6.00 10.58 0.81
CA VAL A 380 -6.04 11.25 2.13
C VAL A 380 -7.45 11.29 2.70
N THR A 381 -7.60 10.89 3.96
CA THR A 381 -8.87 10.96 4.73
C THR A 381 -8.76 11.76 6.01
N PHE A 382 -7.56 11.85 6.60
CA PHE A 382 -7.26 12.75 7.70
C PHE A 382 -6.01 13.55 7.37
N MET A 383 -6.06 14.85 7.63
CA MET A 383 -4.93 15.75 7.39
C MET A 383 -4.94 16.87 8.41
N GLY A 384 -3.77 17.16 8.97
CA GLY A 384 -3.57 18.29 9.86
C GLY A 384 -3.76 19.64 9.15
N PHE A 385 -3.73 20.71 9.93
CA PHE A 385 -3.69 22.08 9.44
C PHE A 385 -2.29 22.67 9.60
N PRO A 386 -1.87 23.62 8.74
CA PRO A 386 -0.58 24.31 8.85
C PRO A 386 -0.29 24.93 10.23
N ASN A 387 -1.35 25.32 10.95
CA ASN A 387 -1.25 25.97 12.25
C ASN A 387 -1.48 25.01 13.43
N ASP A 388 -1.57 23.70 13.20
CA ASP A 388 -1.70 22.72 14.28
C ASP A 388 -0.52 22.83 15.24
N SER A 389 -0.78 22.67 16.53
CA SER A 389 0.26 22.59 17.55
C SER A 389 1.18 21.38 17.30
N ILE A 390 2.41 21.42 17.81
CA ILE A 390 3.33 20.26 17.73
C ILE A 390 2.65 19.01 18.29
N LYS A 391 1.93 19.14 19.42
CA LYS A 391 1.18 18.03 20.03
C LYS A 391 0.22 17.38 19.04
N GLN A 392 -0.62 18.16 18.38
CA GLN A 392 -1.56 17.65 17.38
C GLN A 392 -0.84 16.95 16.22
N ARG A 393 0.24 17.54 15.71
CA ARG A 393 1.03 16.95 14.62
C ARG A 393 1.70 15.63 15.00
N THR A 394 2.04 15.43 16.27
CA THR A 394 2.82 14.25 16.69
C THR A 394 1.98 13.16 17.35
N GLU A 395 0.81 13.50 17.88
CA GLU A 395 -0.06 12.56 18.60
C GLU A 395 -1.28 12.12 17.78
N THR A 396 -1.55 12.78 16.65
CA THR A 396 -2.70 12.52 15.78
C THR A 396 -2.26 12.38 14.33
N VAL A 397 -3.16 11.87 13.50
CA VAL A 397 -3.01 11.86 12.04
C VAL A 397 -3.77 13.00 11.35
N GLY A 398 -4.19 14.01 12.13
CA GLY A 398 -4.91 15.18 11.65
C GLY A 398 -6.42 15.07 11.82
N TYR A 399 -7.11 15.97 11.12
CA TYR A 399 -8.55 16.18 11.18
C TYR A 399 -9.23 15.61 9.92
N ILE A 400 -10.49 15.17 10.05
CA ILE A 400 -11.25 14.58 8.94
C ILE A 400 -11.27 15.49 7.69
N PHE A 401 -11.07 14.89 6.51
CA PHE A 401 -11.03 15.62 5.26
C PHE A 401 -12.41 16.12 4.81
N PRO A 402 -12.50 17.22 4.04
CA PRO A 402 -13.78 17.73 3.55
C PRO A 402 -14.55 16.68 2.73
N HIS A 403 -15.88 16.65 2.83
CA HIS A 403 -16.76 15.66 2.19
C HIS A 403 -16.47 14.19 2.53
N THR A 404 -15.79 13.95 3.65
CA THR A 404 -15.48 12.62 4.17
C THR A 404 -16.12 12.45 5.53
N GLU A 405 -16.72 11.29 5.74
CA GLU A 405 -17.22 10.85 7.04
C GLU A 405 -16.29 9.76 7.58
N ALA A 406 -16.15 9.74 8.91
CA ALA A 406 -15.43 8.70 9.61
C ALA A 406 -16.21 8.26 10.85
N LYS A 407 -16.14 6.97 11.16
CA LYS A 407 -16.61 6.41 12.43
C LYS A 407 -15.64 5.38 12.98
N ILE A 408 -15.67 5.20 14.30
CA ILE A 408 -14.93 4.15 14.99
C ILE A 408 -15.94 3.13 15.51
N GLU A 409 -15.80 1.88 15.07
CA GLU A 409 -16.65 0.77 15.51
C GLU A 409 -15.84 -0.35 16.13
N ASP A 410 -16.43 -1.03 17.10
CA ASP A 410 -15.86 -2.26 17.63
C ASP A 410 -15.89 -3.32 16.51
N PRO A 411 -14.75 -3.93 16.15
CA PRO A 411 -14.67 -4.86 15.03
C PRO A 411 -15.40 -6.19 15.27
N GLU A 412 -15.69 -6.55 16.53
CA GLU A 412 -16.40 -7.78 16.89
C GLU A 412 -17.91 -7.58 16.88
N THR A 413 -18.38 -6.48 17.46
CA THR A 413 -19.82 -6.20 17.61
C THR A 413 -20.40 -5.37 16.47
N GLY A 414 -19.57 -4.66 15.71
CA GLY A 414 -19.98 -3.70 14.69
C GLY A 414 -20.69 -2.46 15.25
N GLN A 415 -20.63 -2.23 16.56
CA GLN A 415 -21.26 -1.07 17.20
C GLN A 415 -20.29 0.10 17.32
N SER A 416 -20.81 1.33 17.25
CA SER A 416 -20.02 2.53 17.50
C SER A 416 -19.50 2.56 18.94
N VAL A 417 -18.22 2.88 19.11
CA VAL A 417 -17.59 3.01 20.43
C VAL A 417 -17.70 4.45 20.98
N PRO A 418 -17.62 4.66 22.31
CA PRO A 418 -17.51 6.01 22.87
C PRO A 418 -16.28 6.75 22.35
N LEU A 419 -16.30 8.09 22.44
CA LEU A 419 -15.11 8.91 22.13
C LEU A 419 -13.89 8.44 22.93
N ASN A 420 -12.71 8.66 22.35
CA ASN A 420 -11.43 8.27 22.94
C ASN A 420 -11.27 6.76 23.21
N THR A 421 -12.18 5.92 22.69
CA THR A 421 -12.08 4.45 22.74
C THR A 421 -11.50 3.90 21.42
N PRO A 422 -10.53 2.97 21.45
CA PRO A 422 -10.04 2.30 20.25
C PRO A 422 -11.11 1.43 19.56
N GLY A 423 -11.12 1.45 18.23
CA GLY A 423 -11.91 0.55 17.39
C GLY A 423 -11.50 0.64 15.92
N GLU A 424 -12.11 -0.13 15.04
CA GLU A 424 -11.86 -0.07 13.60
C GLU A 424 -12.33 1.26 13.01
N LEU A 425 -11.42 1.95 12.32
CA LEU A 425 -11.72 3.14 11.56
C LEU A 425 -12.43 2.77 10.25
N GLN A 426 -13.61 3.35 10.04
CA GLN A 426 -14.35 3.24 8.78
C GLN A 426 -14.55 4.60 8.14
N ILE A 427 -14.47 4.64 6.81
CA ILE A 427 -14.52 5.86 6.01
C ILE A 427 -15.67 5.78 5.01
N ARG A 428 -16.40 6.89 4.82
CA ARG A 428 -17.37 7.04 3.74
C ARG A 428 -17.22 8.41 3.08
N GLY A 429 -17.38 8.47 1.77
CA GLY A 429 -17.33 9.73 1.04
C GLY A 429 -16.85 9.57 -0.40
N TYR A 430 -16.60 10.70 -1.06
CA TYR A 430 -16.14 10.72 -2.46
C TYR A 430 -14.78 10.06 -2.68
N CYS A 431 -14.00 9.85 -1.61
CA CYS A 431 -12.61 9.39 -1.68
C CYS A 431 -12.48 7.86 -1.76
N VAL A 432 -13.53 7.13 -1.36
CA VAL A 432 -13.57 5.66 -1.38
C VAL A 432 -13.51 5.15 -2.82
N MET A 433 -12.64 4.16 -3.05
CA MET A 433 -12.46 3.48 -4.34
C MET A 433 -13.77 2.91 -4.89
N LEU A 434 -13.79 2.64 -6.20
CA LEU A 434 -14.91 1.95 -6.83
C LEU A 434 -15.02 0.49 -6.37
N GLY A 435 -13.89 -0.14 -6.08
CA GLY A 435 -13.75 -1.50 -5.61
C GLY A 435 -12.35 -2.04 -5.88
N TYR A 436 -12.11 -3.30 -5.50
CA TYR A 436 -10.93 -4.03 -5.94
C TYR A 436 -11.14 -4.57 -7.36
N TRP A 437 -10.15 -4.35 -8.22
CA TRP A 437 -10.21 -4.74 -9.63
C TRP A 437 -10.44 -6.24 -9.80
N ASN A 438 -11.49 -6.60 -10.55
CA ASN A 438 -11.91 -7.98 -10.80
C ASN A 438 -12.03 -8.85 -9.52
N ASP A 439 -12.33 -8.23 -8.38
CA ASP A 439 -12.44 -8.92 -7.10
C ASP A 439 -13.66 -8.42 -6.30
N PRO A 440 -14.88 -8.72 -6.77
CA PRO A 440 -16.11 -8.27 -6.11
C PRO A 440 -16.27 -8.87 -4.70
N ALA A 441 -15.76 -10.08 -4.47
CA ALA A 441 -15.80 -10.73 -3.15
C ALA A 441 -14.97 -9.96 -2.12
N LYS A 442 -13.69 -9.64 -2.43
CA LYS A 442 -12.90 -8.81 -1.51
C LYS A 442 -13.41 -7.38 -1.41
N THR A 443 -14.15 -6.90 -2.42
CA THR A 443 -14.77 -5.58 -2.37
C THR A 443 -15.92 -5.56 -1.37
N SER A 444 -16.82 -6.54 -1.40
CA SER A 444 -17.95 -6.62 -0.45
C SER A 444 -17.52 -6.97 0.98
N GLU A 445 -16.36 -7.60 1.17
CA GLU A 445 -15.76 -7.80 2.51
C GLU A 445 -15.42 -6.48 3.21
N VAL A 446 -14.97 -5.46 2.47
CA VAL A 446 -14.44 -4.22 3.03
C VAL A 446 -15.32 -2.99 2.79
N ILE A 447 -16.23 -3.02 1.82
CA ILE A 447 -17.20 -1.95 1.57
C ILE A 447 -18.59 -2.46 1.94
N THR A 448 -19.21 -1.87 2.97
CA THR A 448 -20.56 -2.25 3.43
C THR A 448 -21.65 -1.80 2.45
N ALA A 449 -22.87 -2.29 2.65
CA ALA A 449 -24.04 -1.88 1.86
C ALA A 449 -24.31 -0.36 1.96
N GLU A 450 -24.02 0.25 3.10
CA GLU A 450 -24.12 1.69 3.35
C GLU A 450 -22.88 2.48 2.88
N ARG A 451 -22.01 1.83 2.10
CA ARG A 451 -20.79 2.40 1.49
C ARG A 451 -19.71 2.80 2.47
N TRP A 452 -19.69 2.23 3.67
CA TRP A 452 -18.57 2.36 4.60
C TRP A 452 -17.42 1.46 4.15
N TYR A 453 -16.25 2.05 3.97
CA TYR A 453 -15.00 1.33 3.76
C TYR A 453 -14.31 1.05 5.10
N LYS A 454 -14.15 -0.24 5.41
CA LYS A 454 -13.39 -0.75 6.56
C LYS A 454 -11.91 -0.68 6.26
N THR A 455 -11.20 0.20 6.96
CA THR A 455 -9.76 0.44 6.69
C THR A 455 -8.87 -0.70 7.17
N GLY A 456 -9.33 -1.47 8.16
CA GLY A 456 -8.50 -2.44 8.89
C GLY A 456 -7.47 -1.79 9.82
N ASP A 457 -7.48 -0.47 9.98
CA ASP A 457 -6.69 0.26 10.95
C ASP A 457 -7.53 0.55 12.21
N ILE A 458 -6.90 0.51 13.38
CA ILE A 458 -7.53 0.83 14.66
C ILE A 458 -7.28 2.30 14.96
N GLY A 459 -8.37 3.06 15.06
CA GLY A 459 -8.38 4.49 15.31
C GLY A 459 -8.98 4.86 16.67
N VAL A 460 -8.64 6.06 17.14
CA VAL A 460 -9.24 6.72 18.29
C VAL A 460 -9.62 8.13 17.85
N LEU A 461 -10.91 8.49 17.94
CA LEU A 461 -11.41 9.82 17.62
C LEU A 461 -11.60 10.62 18.91
N ASN A 462 -11.09 11.84 18.95
CA ASN A 462 -11.29 12.74 20.09
C ASN A 462 -12.45 13.72 19.85
N GLU A 463 -12.85 14.42 20.91
CA GLU A 463 -13.93 15.40 20.94
C GLU A 463 -13.72 16.59 19.98
N HIS A 464 -12.48 16.85 19.56
CA HIS A 464 -12.13 17.91 18.61
C HIS A 464 -12.11 17.44 17.15
N GLY A 465 -12.40 16.16 16.88
CA GLY A 465 -12.44 15.61 15.53
C GLY A 465 -11.09 15.22 14.94
N TYR A 466 -10.04 15.14 15.77
CA TYR A 466 -8.76 14.56 15.38
C TYR A 466 -8.75 13.06 15.63
N CYS A 467 -8.11 12.33 14.74
CA CYS A 467 -7.95 10.89 14.84
C CYS A 467 -6.52 10.53 15.20
N LYS A 468 -6.34 9.50 16.03
CA LYS A 468 -5.06 8.83 16.26
C LYS A 468 -5.17 7.39 15.74
N ILE A 469 -4.18 6.95 14.98
CA ILE A 469 -4.05 5.54 14.61
C ILE A 469 -3.23 4.85 15.69
N VAL A 470 -3.80 3.80 16.30
CA VAL A 470 -3.18 3.07 17.43
C VAL A 470 -2.82 1.63 17.09
N GLY A 471 -3.17 1.14 15.91
CA GLY A 471 -2.78 -0.19 15.45
C GLY A 471 -3.50 -0.64 14.18
N ARG A 472 -3.46 -1.94 13.92
CA ARG A 472 -4.18 -2.61 12.84
C ARG A 472 -4.95 -3.80 13.37
N CYS A 473 -6.14 -4.04 12.81
CA CYS A 473 -6.99 -5.16 13.21
C CYS A 473 -6.25 -6.51 13.08
N LYS A 474 -5.43 -6.67 12.04
CA LYS A 474 -4.68 -7.92 11.78
C LYS A 474 -3.40 -8.08 12.58
N ASP A 475 -2.88 -6.99 13.12
CA ASP A 475 -1.65 -6.99 13.92
C ASP A 475 -1.97 -6.98 15.43
N MET A 476 -3.25 -6.79 15.79
CA MET A 476 -3.73 -6.90 17.16
C MET A 476 -3.33 -8.25 17.75
N ILE A 477 -2.68 -8.20 18.91
CA ILE A 477 -2.25 -9.37 19.67
C ILE A 477 -3.35 -9.65 20.68
N ILE A 478 -3.95 -10.84 20.61
CA ILE A 478 -4.95 -11.27 21.59
C ILE A 478 -4.25 -12.17 22.61
N ARG A 479 -3.99 -11.64 23.80
CA ARG A 479 -3.24 -12.31 24.85
C ARG A 479 -4.13 -12.56 26.07
N GLY A 480 -4.57 -13.80 26.24
CA GLY A 480 -5.42 -14.19 27.36
C GLY A 480 -6.76 -13.44 27.41
N GLY A 481 -7.30 -13.09 26.24
CA GLY A 481 -8.54 -12.32 26.11
C GLY A 481 -8.34 -10.79 26.06
N GLU A 482 -7.12 -10.29 26.27
CA GLU A 482 -6.82 -8.86 26.20
C GLU A 482 -6.37 -8.45 24.80
N ASN A 483 -6.93 -7.36 24.28
CA ASN A 483 -6.56 -6.76 23.01
C ASN A 483 -5.34 -5.84 23.19
N ILE A 484 -4.22 -6.20 22.57
CA ILE A 484 -2.96 -5.47 22.67
C ILE A 484 -2.58 -4.97 21.28
N TYR A 485 -2.42 -3.65 21.16
CA TYR A 485 -2.06 -3.01 19.90
C TYR A 485 -0.54 -2.80 19.81
N PRO A 486 0.17 -3.47 18.88
CA PRO A 486 1.63 -3.38 18.80
C PRO A 486 2.18 -1.96 18.70
N ALA A 487 1.53 -1.10 17.92
CA ALA A 487 2.00 0.27 17.69
C ALA A 487 2.03 1.11 18.99
N GLU A 488 1.14 0.83 19.96
CA GLU A 488 1.19 1.47 21.29
C GLU A 488 2.50 1.10 22.01
N LEU A 489 2.87 -0.18 21.99
CA LEU A 489 4.09 -0.68 22.63
C LEU A 489 5.34 -0.21 21.88
N GLU A 490 5.31 -0.17 20.56
CA GLU A 490 6.40 0.38 19.73
C GLU A 490 6.64 1.84 20.05
N GLN A 491 5.59 2.66 20.08
CA GLN A 491 5.68 4.08 20.42
C GLN A 491 6.27 4.29 21.82
N PHE A 492 5.86 3.48 22.79
CA PHE A 492 6.42 3.52 24.14
C PHE A 492 7.90 3.10 24.17
N LEU A 493 8.25 1.97 23.54
CA LEU A 493 9.61 1.44 23.53
C LEU A 493 10.60 2.34 22.76
N HIS A 494 10.14 3.09 21.76
CA HIS A 494 10.92 4.12 21.09
C HIS A 494 11.38 5.26 22.02
N THR A 495 10.74 5.44 23.19
CA THR A 495 11.18 6.42 24.19
C THR A 495 12.38 5.95 25.01
N HIS A 496 12.79 4.68 24.89
CA HIS A 496 13.95 4.16 25.57
C HIS A 496 15.24 4.72 24.94
N PRO A 497 16.19 5.28 25.73
CA PRO A 497 17.33 6.03 25.19
C PRO A 497 18.27 5.19 24.31
N LYS A 498 18.35 3.88 24.56
CA LYS A 498 19.17 2.94 23.78
C LYS A 498 18.49 2.41 22.51
N VAL A 499 17.17 2.58 22.36
CA VAL A 499 16.41 2.04 21.23
C VAL A 499 16.50 3.00 20.05
N GLU A 500 16.85 2.47 18.89
CA GLU A 500 16.82 3.18 17.62
C GLU A 500 15.50 2.89 16.89
N GLU A 501 15.18 1.60 16.75
CA GLU A 501 13.99 1.12 16.07
C GLU A 501 13.41 -0.10 16.79
N VAL A 502 12.09 -0.24 16.80
CA VAL A 502 11.39 -1.36 17.44
C VAL A 502 10.19 -1.79 16.60
N GLN A 503 9.93 -3.09 16.58
CA GLN A 503 8.76 -3.72 15.98
C GLN A 503 8.20 -4.74 16.97
N VAL A 504 6.90 -4.67 17.24
CA VAL A 504 6.22 -5.54 18.20
C VAL A 504 5.29 -6.48 17.44
N VAL A 505 5.34 -7.77 17.77
CA VAL A 505 4.53 -8.80 17.10
C VAL A 505 3.97 -9.81 18.09
N GLY A 506 2.81 -10.37 17.75
CA GLY A 506 2.23 -11.51 18.43
C GLY A 506 2.89 -12.80 17.97
N VAL A 507 3.41 -13.58 18.92
CA VAL A 507 3.89 -14.96 18.70
C VAL A 507 2.94 -15.93 19.38
N LYS A 508 2.69 -17.08 18.76
CA LYS A 508 1.77 -18.09 19.31
C LYS A 508 2.26 -18.57 20.68
N ASP A 509 1.35 -18.66 21.64
CA ASP A 509 1.59 -19.22 22.97
C ASP A 509 0.45 -20.20 23.31
N SER A 510 0.82 -21.38 23.83
CA SER A 510 -0.16 -22.45 24.09
C SER A 510 -1.16 -22.12 25.19
N ARG A 511 -0.83 -21.20 26.11
CA ARG A 511 -1.68 -20.84 27.24
C ARG A 511 -2.44 -19.53 27.01
N MET A 512 -1.74 -18.53 26.48
CA MET A 512 -2.28 -17.18 26.30
C MET A 512 -2.89 -16.95 24.92
N GLY A 513 -2.82 -17.93 24.01
CA GLY A 513 -3.14 -17.76 22.59
C GLY A 513 -1.99 -17.08 21.85
N GLU A 514 -1.68 -15.85 22.25
CA GLU A 514 -0.50 -15.11 21.80
C GLU A 514 0.28 -14.51 22.97
N GLU A 515 1.58 -14.32 22.77
CA GLU A 515 2.51 -13.59 23.63
C GLU A 515 3.22 -12.49 22.85
N ILE A 516 3.66 -11.45 23.56
CA ILE A 516 4.27 -10.27 22.94
C ILE A 516 5.77 -10.52 22.72
N CYS A 517 6.24 -10.28 21.49
CA CYS A 517 7.65 -10.22 21.14
C CYS A 517 8.04 -8.82 20.63
N ALA A 518 9.02 -8.19 21.28
CA ALA A 518 9.62 -6.94 20.82
C ALA A 518 10.95 -7.23 20.10
N CYS A 519 11.01 -6.95 18.80
CA CYS A 519 12.23 -6.96 17.99
C CYS A 519 12.82 -5.56 17.98
N ILE A 520 14.06 -5.37 18.44
CA ILE A 520 14.66 -4.07 18.71
C ILE A 520 15.99 -3.93 17.97
N ARG A 521 16.17 -2.82 17.24
CA ARG A 521 17.50 -2.32 16.85
C ARG A 521 17.95 -1.25 17.84
N LEU A 522 19.15 -1.43 18.37
CA LEU A 522 19.78 -0.47 19.28
C LEU A 522 20.52 0.62 18.51
N ARG A 523 20.67 1.79 19.12
CA ARG A 523 21.50 2.86 18.56
C ARG A 523 22.95 2.39 18.48
N ALA A 524 23.68 2.88 17.49
CA ALA A 524 25.08 2.52 17.27
C ALA A 524 25.93 2.71 18.55
N GLY A 525 26.70 1.68 18.91
CA GLY A 525 27.57 1.68 20.09
C GLY A 525 26.85 1.56 21.44
N GLN A 526 25.54 1.25 21.45
CA GLN A 526 24.77 0.98 22.67
C GLN A 526 24.53 -0.53 22.83
N ASP A 527 24.62 -1.00 24.08
CA ASP A 527 24.23 -2.36 24.48
C ASP A 527 23.05 -2.31 25.46
N CYS A 528 22.11 -3.24 25.31
CA CYS A 528 20.93 -3.35 26.15
C CYS A 528 20.60 -4.82 26.44
N THR A 529 20.16 -5.14 27.65
CA THR A 529 19.68 -6.49 27.98
C THR A 529 18.15 -6.59 27.85
N LYS A 530 17.63 -7.81 27.78
CA LYS A 530 16.17 -8.05 27.73
C LYS A 530 15.52 -7.60 29.04
N GLU A 531 16.21 -7.79 30.14
CA GLU A 531 15.81 -7.42 31.49
C GLU A 531 15.76 -5.90 31.64
N GLU A 532 16.70 -5.15 31.05
CA GLU A 532 16.67 -3.69 31.01
C GLU A 532 15.41 -3.18 30.30
N ILE A 533 15.06 -3.75 29.13
CA ILE A 533 13.83 -3.37 28.41
C ILE A 533 12.58 -3.69 29.23
N LYS A 534 12.51 -4.87 29.84
CA LYS A 534 11.37 -5.26 30.71
C LYS A 534 11.27 -4.37 31.95
N ALA A 535 12.39 -4.04 32.57
CA ALA A 535 12.47 -3.14 33.72
C ALA A 535 12.00 -1.73 33.34
N PHE A 536 12.35 -1.25 32.15
CA PHE A 536 11.87 0.03 31.64
C PHE A 536 10.35 0.07 31.44
N CYS A 537 9.73 -1.04 31.06
CA CYS A 537 8.28 -1.15 30.92
C CYS A 537 7.55 -1.18 32.28
N LYS A 538 8.17 -1.78 33.30
CA LYS A 538 7.54 -2.02 34.59
C LYS A 538 7.16 -0.70 35.28
N GLY A 539 5.90 -0.59 35.70
CA GLY A 539 5.36 0.61 36.35
C GLY A 539 5.04 1.77 35.40
N LYS A 540 5.29 1.64 34.09
CA LYS A 540 4.94 2.64 33.07
C LYS A 540 3.85 2.18 32.12
N ILE A 541 3.74 0.88 31.88
CA ILE A 541 2.65 0.25 31.13
C ILE A 541 2.03 -0.90 31.94
N SER A 542 0.79 -1.27 31.63
CA SER A 542 0.10 -2.37 32.27
C SER A 542 0.89 -3.68 32.16
N HIS A 543 0.90 -4.48 33.22
CA HIS A 543 1.73 -5.70 33.32
C HIS A 543 1.54 -6.66 32.14
N PHE A 544 0.31 -6.81 31.65
CA PHE A 544 0.01 -7.70 30.54
C PHE A 544 0.51 -7.21 29.16
N LYS A 545 0.91 -5.94 29.05
CA LYS A 545 1.52 -5.33 27.86
C LYS A 545 3.06 -5.40 27.86
N ILE A 546 3.69 -5.91 28.93
CA ILE A 546 5.15 -6.03 28.99
C ILE A 546 5.59 -7.17 28.05
N PRO A 547 6.51 -6.94 27.09
CA PRO A 547 6.97 -7.99 26.18
C PRO A 547 7.54 -9.20 26.91
N ARG A 548 7.04 -10.41 26.62
CA ARG A 548 7.62 -11.65 27.16
C ARG A 548 8.94 -11.96 26.48
N TYR A 549 9.00 -11.78 25.16
CA TYR A 549 10.18 -11.96 24.34
C TYR A 549 10.76 -10.60 23.92
N VAL A 550 12.08 -10.48 23.98
CA VAL A 550 12.84 -9.35 23.45
C VAL A 550 13.97 -9.92 22.59
N VAL A 551 14.05 -9.48 21.35
CA VAL A 551 15.00 -9.94 20.33
C VAL A 551 15.75 -8.73 19.79
N PHE A 552 17.07 -8.75 19.78
CA PHE A 552 17.87 -7.68 19.20
C PHE A 552 18.23 -8.01 17.76
N VAL A 553 18.06 -7.06 16.84
CA VAL A 553 18.28 -7.21 15.40
C VAL A 553 19.27 -6.16 14.89
N SER A 554 20.12 -6.54 13.94
CA SER A 554 21.08 -5.62 13.33
C SER A 554 20.44 -4.74 12.24
N GLN A 555 19.48 -5.29 11.48
CA GLN A 555 18.76 -4.55 10.43
C GLN A 555 17.36 -5.15 10.19
N TYR A 556 16.40 -4.31 9.81
CA TYR A 556 15.08 -4.76 9.35
C TYR A 556 15.05 -4.89 7.82
N PRO A 557 14.35 -5.89 7.26
CA PRO A 557 14.11 -5.95 5.83
C PRO A 557 13.06 -4.89 5.43
N LEU A 558 13.51 -3.89 4.69
CA LEU A 558 12.67 -2.79 4.21
C LEU A 558 12.04 -3.10 2.83
N THR A 559 10.94 -2.42 2.54
CA THR A 559 10.31 -2.30 1.21
C THR A 559 10.99 -1.18 0.41
N VAL A 560 10.72 -1.12 -0.90
CA VAL A 560 11.25 -0.06 -1.78
C VAL A 560 10.77 1.34 -1.36
N SER A 561 9.61 1.45 -0.71
CA SER A 561 9.09 2.69 -0.11
C SER A 561 9.67 3.02 1.28
N GLY A 562 10.65 2.25 1.77
CA GLY A 562 11.29 2.49 3.07
C GLY A 562 10.46 2.07 4.29
N LYS A 563 9.44 1.22 4.13
CA LYS A 563 8.65 0.63 5.23
C LYS A 563 9.16 -0.77 5.58
N VAL A 564 9.11 -1.20 6.84
CA VAL A 564 9.41 -2.59 7.24
C VAL A 564 8.47 -3.56 6.50
N ARG A 565 8.99 -4.67 5.97
CA ARG A 565 8.18 -5.68 5.26
C ARG A 565 7.24 -6.40 6.23
N GLY A 566 5.92 -6.23 6.04
CA GLY A 566 4.90 -6.78 6.94
C GLY A 566 4.90 -8.31 7.14
N GLY A 567 5.43 -9.08 6.19
CA GLY A 567 5.57 -10.55 6.33
C GLY A 567 6.73 -11.01 7.22
N TRP A 568 7.70 -10.13 7.53
CA TRP A 568 8.87 -10.50 8.33
C TRP A 568 8.57 -10.56 9.83
N GLY A 569 7.61 -9.77 10.32
CA GLY A 569 7.35 -9.65 11.76
C GLY A 569 7.09 -10.99 12.46
N ARG A 570 5.99 -11.67 12.12
CA ARG A 570 5.61 -12.93 12.79
C ARG A 570 6.56 -14.09 12.44
N ALA A 571 6.89 -14.28 11.16
CA ALA A 571 7.73 -15.39 10.71
C ALA A 571 9.21 -15.24 11.12
N GLY A 572 9.74 -14.01 11.07
CA GLY A 572 11.09 -13.68 11.52
C GLY A 572 11.23 -13.76 13.03
N ALA A 573 10.28 -13.23 13.80
CA ALA A 573 10.29 -13.34 15.26
C ALA A 573 10.21 -14.80 15.75
N LEU A 574 9.46 -15.66 15.05
CA LEU A 574 9.38 -17.09 15.33
C LEU A 574 10.72 -17.83 15.16
N ALA A 575 11.63 -17.35 14.32
CA ALA A 575 12.96 -17.94 14.17
C ALA A 575 13.88 -17.67 15.38
N PHE A 576 13.58 -16.62 16.17
CA PHE A 576 14.38 -16.19 17.31
C PHE A 576 13.71 -16.46 18.67
N CYS A 577 12.41 -16.81 18.67
CA CYS A 577 11.70 -17.23 19.88
C CYS A 577 11.83 -18.76 20.05
N PRO A 578 12.17 -19.28 21.23
CA PRO A 578 12.17 -20.72 21.45
C PRO A 578 10.77 -21.27 21.17
N SER A 579 10.64 -22.19 20.21
CA SER A 579 9.41 -22.93 20.03
C SER A 579 9.17 -23.75 21.28
N SER A 580 7.93 -23.74 21.78
CA SER A 580 7.49 -24.71 22.78
C SER A 580 7.43 -26.10 22.14
N SER A 581 8.58 -26.69 21.86
CA SER A 581 8.69 -28.14 21.71
C SER A 581 8.61 -28.73 23.11
N LEU A 582 7.54 -29.48 23.37
CA LEU A 582 7.50 -30.50 24.40
C LEU A 582 8.73 -31.40 24.24
N SER A 583 9.83 -31.08 24.94
CA SER A 583 10.87 -32.05 25.23
C SER A 583 10.32 -32.92 26.35
N LEU A 584 9.69 -34.03 26.00
CA LEU A 584 9.62 -35.17 26.90
C LEU A 584 11.07 -35.60 27.16
N SER A 585 11.62 -35.18 28.28
CA SER A 585 12.83 -35.77 28.83
C SER A 585 12.54 -37.24 29.14
N PRO A 586 13.37 -38.21 28.72
CA PRO A 586 13.23 -39.58 29.19
C PRO A 586 13.53 -39.61 30.70
N CYS A 587 12.53 -39.93 31.51
CA CYS A 587 12.72 -40.30 32.91
C CYS A 587 13.71 -41.47 32.96
N SER A 588 14.87 -41.25 33.56
CA SER A 588 15.73 -42.34 34.04
C SER A 588 15.21 -42.70 35.44
N LEU A 589 14.53 -43.85 35.53
CA LEU A 589 14.15 -44.45 36.80
C LEU A 589 15.43 -44.88 37.55
N PRO A 590 15.65 -44.41 38.80
CA PRO A 590 16.57 -45.09 39.71
C PRO A 590 15.85 -46.30 40.32
N SER A 591 16.49 -47.46 40.25
CA SER A 591 16.14 -48.65 41.01
C SER A 591 16.17 -48.37 42.52
N ILE A 592 15.05 -48.60 43.20
CA ILE A 592 14.94 -48.58 44.67
C ILE A 592 15.16 -50.01 45.18
N PRO A 593 16.00 -50.26 46.19
CA PRO A 593 15.87 -51.42 47.06
C PRO A 593 14.96 -51.11 48.25
N ASP A 594 14.20 -52.13 48.64
CA ASP A 594 13.17 -52.14 49.67
C ASP A 594 13.58 -51.50 51.00
N SER A 595 12.75 -50.59 51.52
CA SER A 595 12.32 -50.58 52.92
C SER A 595 11.18 -49.59 53.10
N GLU A 596 10.26 -50.01 53.97
CA GLU A 596 9.01 -49.38 54.38
C GLU A 596 9.16 -47.87 54.67
N ILE A 597 8.12 -47.09 54.39
CA ILE A 597 7.42 -46.26 55.38
C ILE A 597 6.29 -45.46 54.70
N GLN A 598 5.14 -45.52 55.36
CA GLN A 598 3.92 -44.79 55.10
C GLN A 598 4.00 -43.32 55.57
N VAL A 599 3.39 -42.44 54.76
CA VAL A 599 2.41 -41.39 55.15
C VAL A 599 2.88 -40.11 55.86
N GLU A 600 2.29 -39.01 55.36
CA GLU A 600 1.99 -37.70 55.97
C GLU A 600 3.02 -36.55 55.99
N GLY A 601 2.63 -35.44 55.35
CA GLY A 601 2.28 -34.24 56.13
C GLY A 601 3.21 -33.02 56.05
N ALA A 602 2.70 -31.99 55.35
CA ALA A 602 2.73 -30.57 55.70
C ALA A 602 4.04 -29.73 55.60
N ASP A 603 3.88 -28.63 54.86
CA ASP A 603 4.28 -27.23 55.11
C ASP A 603 5.75 -26.82 55.35
N GLY A 604 6.11 -25.68 54.73
CA GLY A 604 7.02 -24.72 55.37
C GLY A 604 8.13 -24.18 54.49
N GLU A 605 8.12 -22.86 54.33
CA GLU A 605 9.06 -21.99 53.63
C GLU A 605 10.55 -22.10 54.05
N ALA A 606 11.46 -21.82 53.12
CA ALA A 606 12.40 -20.68 53.17
C ALA A 606 13.82 -20.97 52.60
N LEU A 607 14.30 -19.98 51.85
CA LEU A 607 15.69 -19.58 51.53
C LEU A 607 16.85 -20.53 51.87
N ALA A 608 17.74 -20.76 50.88
CA ALA A 608 19.03 -20.06 50.78
C ALA A 608 19.99 -20.77 49.80
N ALA A 609 20.87 -19.95 49.22
CA ALA A 609 21.83 -20.28 48.20
C ALA A 609 22.91 -21.29 48.61
N LEU A 610 23.40 -22.09 47.65
CA LEU A 610 24.75 -22.63 47.67
C LEU A 610 25.35 -22.62 46.25
N ARG A 611 26.29 -21.69 46.07
CA ARG A 611 27.32 -21.71 45.03
C ARG A 611 28.30 -22.85 45.33
N LEU A 612 28.70 -23.59 44.29
CA LEU A 612 30.00 -24.23 44.02
C LEU A 612 29.87 -24.78 42.58
N GLY A 613 30.70 -24.54 41.57
CA GLY A 613 32.08 -24.11 41.52
C GLY A 613 32.92 -25.17 40.79
N ARG A 614 33.45 -24.81 39.60
CA ARG A 614 34.55 -25.46 38.81
C ARG A 614 34.17 -26.63 37.88
N GLN A 615 34.26 -26.43 36.56
CA GLN A 615 35.41 -26.63 35.66
C GLN A 615 35.86 -28.09 35.50
N SER A 616 35.73 -28.68 34.30
CA SER A 616 36.81 -28.68 33.30
C SER A 616 36.57 -29.63 32.10
N LYS A 617 37.14 -29.20 30.97
CA LYS A 617 37.79 -29.96 29.87
C LYS A 617 36.98 -30.85 28.90
N LYS A 618 36.96 -30.32 27.66
CA LYS A 618 37.15 -30.98 26.36
C LYS A 618 37.47 -32.49 26.39
N GLN A 619 36.65 -33.27 25.68
CA GLN A 619 37.17 -34.29 24.78
C GLN A 619 36.25 -34.47 23.56
N ASP A 620 36.93 -34.63 22.44
CA ASP A 620 36.47 -34.68 21.06
C ASP A 620 36.02 -36.11 20.70
N LYS A 621 34.91 -36.25 19.95
CA LYS A 621 34.75 -37.09 18.75
C LYS A 621 33.31 -37.57 18.49
N SER A 622 33.01 -37.62 17.19
CA SER A 622 31.98 -38.39 16.48
C SER A 622 30.55 -37.85 16.47
N ALA A 623 30.22 -37.20 15.35
CA ALA A 623 28.86 -37.02 14.87
C ALA A 623 28.25 -38.34 14.38
N PRO A 624 26.93 -38.55 14.55
CA PRO A 624 26.16 -39.42 13.67
C PRO A 624 25.43 -38.60 12.60
N PHE A 625 25.58 -39.10 11.39
CA PHE A 625 25.17 -38.56 10.11
C PHE A 625 23.66 -38.74 9.89
N GLN A 626 22.79 -38.03 10.63
CA GLN A 626 21.35 -37.92 10.29
C GLN A 626 20.69 -36.57 10.61
N SER A 627 21.47 -35.54 10.96
CA SER A 627 20.96 -34.17 11.19
C SER A 627 21.40 -33.16 10.11
N ALA A 628 22.11 -33.60 9.07
CA ALA A 628 22.62 -32.73 8.00
C ALA A 628 21.66 -32.55 6.81
N LEU A 629 20.64 -33.41 6.63
CA LEU A 629 19.67 -33.25 5.54
C LEU A 629 18.52 -32.27 5.85
N SER A 630 18.19 -32.05 7.14
CA SER A 630 17.19 -31.04 7.53
C SER A 630 17.77 -29.62 7.50
N LEU A 631 19.07 -29.47 7.79
CA LEU A 631 19.77 -28.18 7.78
C LEU A 631 20.12 -27.73 6.35
N VAL A 632 20.45 -28.65 5.44
CA VAL A 632 20.65 -28.33 4.01
C VAL A 632 19.33 -27.99 3.31
N PHE A 633 18.19 -28.59 3.70
CA PHE A 633 16.89 -28.18 3.16
C PHE A 633 16.41 -26.82 3.69
N THR A 634 16.70 -26.51 4.96
CA THR A 634 16.32 -25.22 5.56
C THR A 634 17.24 -24.08 5.08
N CYS A 635 18.53 -24.35 4.87
CA CYS A 635 19.44 -23.38 4.27
C CYS A 635 19.27 -23.23 2.75
N ALA A 636 18.85 -24.27 2.01
CA ALA A 636 18.54 -24.14 0.57
C ALA A 636 17.23 -23.37 0.30
N LEU A 637 16.25 -23.45 1.21
CA LEU A 637 15.06 -22.58 1.18
C LEU A 637 15.37 -21.16 1.63
N GLY A 638 16.30 -20.97 2.57
CA GLY A 638 16.80 -19.65 2.96
C GLY A 638 17.58 -18.94 1.84
N TYR A 639 18.46 -19.65 1.14
CA TYR A 639 19.26 -19.09 0.04
C TYR A 639 18.43 -18.87 -1.24
N ALA A 640 17.40 -19.69 -1.48
CA ALA A 640 16.44 -19.45 -2.57
C ALA A 640 15.60 -18.17 -2.36
N MET A 641 15.49 -17.66 -1.14
CA MET A 641 14.84 -16.39 -0.83
C MET A 641 15.78 -15.17 -0.87
N GLU A 642 17.11 -15.37 -0.97
CA GLU A 642 18.09 -14.28 -1.08
C GLU A 642 18.41 -13.86 -2.53
N VAL A 643 18.02 -14.66 -3.55
CA VAL A 643 18.46 -14.42 -4.96
C VAL A 643 17.31 -14.14 -5.95
N PHE A 644 16.04 -14.21 -5.55
CA PHE A 644 14.91 -13.95 -6.47
C PHE A 644 13.86 -13.00 -5.89
N PRO A 645 13.95 -11.68 -6.15
CA PRO A 645 12.84 -10.77 -5.93
C PRO A 645 12.03 -10.70 -7.23
N ASP A 646 11.27 -11.74 -7.59
CA ASP A 646 10.57 -11.68 -8.87
C ASP A 646 9.23 -12.40 -9.00
N ILE A 647 8.48 -11.81 -9.94
CA ILE A 647 7.15 -11.99 -10.56
C ILE A 647 6.59 -13.42 -10.73
N ARG A 648 7.22 -14.48 -10.19
CA ARG A 648 6.61 -15.81 -10.15
C ARG A 648 5.22 -15.78 -9.52
N LEU A 649 4.99 -14.91 -8.53
CA LEU A 649 3.67 -14.72 -7.94
C LEU A 649 2.70 -13.98 -8.88
N MET A 650 3.13 -13.01 -9.68
CA MET A 650 2.25 -12.32 -10.64
C MET A 650 1.84 -13.22 -11.81
N ALA A 651 2.78 -13.98 -12.39
CA ALA A 651 2.48 -14.88 -13.51
C ALA A 651 1.71 -16.15 -13.08
N LEU A 652 1.89 -16.63 -11.84
CA LEU A 652 1.05 -17.70 -11.28
C LEU A 652 -0.30 -17.20 -10.77
N LEU A 653 -0.42 -15.97 -10.26
CA LEU A 653 -1.69 -15.43 -9.73
C LEU A 653 -2.63 -14.93 -10.83
N VAL A 654 -2.14 -14.50 -11.99
CA VAL A 654 -3.01 -14.15 -13.13
C VAL A 654 -3.64 -15.40 -13.77
N ASN A 655 -2.99 -16.58 -13.66
CA ASN A 655 -3.44 -17.80 -14.34
C ASN A 655 -4.12 -18.86 -13.44
N LYS A 656 -3.93 -18.84 -12.11
CA LYS A 656 -4.54 -19.85 -11.21
C LYS A 656 -5.93 -19.52 -10.69
N THR A 657 -6.45 -18.31 -10.92
CA THR A 657 -7.78 -17.91 -10.42
C THR A 657 -8.93 -18.38 -11.31
N GLU A 658 -8.67 -18.98 -12.49
CA GLU A 658 -9.74 -19.30 -13.45
C GLU A 658 -10.12 -20.78 -13.57
N ARG A 659 -9.39 -21.78 -13.03
CA ARG A 659 -9.67 -23.20 -13.41
C ARG A 659 -9.51 -24.34 -12.41
N LEU A 660 -9.53 -24.12 -11.10
CA LEU A 660 -9.58 -25.26 -10.15
C LEU A 660 -10.26 -24.86 -8.84
N PHE A 661 -11.60 -24.95 -8.79
CA PHE A 661 -12.45 -25.27 -7.62
C PHE A 661 -13.90 -25.23 -8.13
N PRO A 662 -14.45 -26.40 -8.54
CA PRO A 662 -15.10 -27.26 -7.58
C PRO A 662 -14.70 -28.73 -7.77
N GLN A 663 -14.14 -29.34 -6.72
CA GLN A 663 -13.85 -30.78 -6.48
C GLN A 663 -12.44 -30.93 -5.90
N LEU A 664 -12.30 -30.66 -4.61
CA LEU A 664 -11.30 -31.25 -3.70
C LEU A 664 -11.57 -30.71 -2.28
N GLY A 665 -12.81 -30.91 -1.83
CA GLY A 665 -13.10 -31.08 -0.41
C GLY A 665 -13.13 -32.58 -0.16
N LEU A 666 -12.49 -33.01 0.93
CA LEU A 666 -12.25 -34.39 1.40
C LEU A 666 -10.94 -35.06 0.92
N PHE A 667 -10.30 -35.70 1.89
CA PHE A 667 -9.04 -36.45 1.89
C PHE A 667 -7.75 -35.65 2.00
N LEU A 668 -7.37 -35.29 3.23
CA LEU A 668 -6.00 -35.43 3.75
C LEU A 668 -6.03 -35.45 5.29
N CYS A 669 -6.50 -36.57 5.85
CA CYS A 669 -6.15 -36.99 7.21
C CYS A 669 -5.97 -38.51 7.18
N GLN A 670 -4.73 -38.95 6.93
CA GLN A 670 -4.12 -40.24 7.25
C GLN A 670 -3.09 -40.59 6.17
N GLN A 671 -1.80 -40.50 6.51
CA GLN A 671 -0.88 -41.64 6.53
C GLN A 671 0.57 -41.14 6.65
N LYS A 672 1.12 -41.36 7.84
CA LYS A 672 2.56 -41.62 8.04
C LYS A 672 2.81 -43.11 7.78
N TYR A 673 4.02 -43.42 7.30
CA TYR A 673 4.68 -44.73 7.19
C TYR A 673 4.22 -45.68 6.07
N CYS A 674 5.00 -45.73 4.98
CA CYS A 674 5.65 -46.97 4.53
C CYS A 674 6.79 -46.65 3.55
N GLY A 675 7.92 -47.34 3.71
CA GLY A 675 9.18 -47.01 3.06
C GLY A 675 9.43 -47.67 1.70
N VAL A 676 10.36 -47.06 0.96
CA VAL A 676 11.37 -47.65 0.06
C VAL A 676 10.87 -48.53 -1.10
N ARG A 677 11.08 -48.09 -2.36
CA ARG A 677 12.11 -48.64 -3.29
C ARG A 677 12.26 -47.82 -4.59
N LYS A 678 13.50 -47.85 -5.08
CA LYS A 678 14.13 -47.15 -6.22
C LYS A 678 13.63 -47.61 -7.60
N GLY A 679 13.80 -46.76 -8.63
CA GLY A 679 14.12 -47.24 -9.98
C GLY A 679 13.73 -46.36 -11.18
N CYS A 680 14.73 -45.66 -11.73
CA CYS A 680 15.00 -45.38 -13.17
C CYS A 680 14.05 -44.56 -14.07
N SER A 681 14.54 -43.35 -14.41
CA SER A 681 15.01 -42.87 -15.74
C SER A 681 14.15 -42.92 -17.02
N PHE A 682 13.93 -41.71 -17.57
CA PHE A 682 14.03 -41.26 -18.98
C PHE A 682 13.57 -42.16 -20.14
N VAL A 683 12.62 -41.68 -20.95
CA VAL A 683 12.67 -41.72 -22.44
C VAL A 683 12.01 -40.46 -23.04
N GLU A 684 12.70 -39.92 -24.05
CA GLU A 684 12.45 -38.76 -24.90
C GLU A 684 11.49 -39.01 -26.08
N PHE A 685 10.84 -37.93 -26.54
CA PHE A 685 10.54 -37.50 -27.95
C PHE A 685 9.95 -38.53 -28.96
N CYS A 686 8.72 -38.34 -29.50
CA CYS A 686 8.28 -37.44 -30.61
C CYS A 686 7.46 -38.30 -31.62
N PRO A 687 7.01 -37.80 -32.79
CA PRO A 687 5.89 -36.90 -33.10
C PRO A 687 4.82 -37.56 -34.03
N VAL A 688 3.56 -37.09 -34.07
CA VAL A 688 2.74 -37.19 -35.31
C VAL A 688 1.78 -36.01 -35.45
N THR A 689 1.70 -35.57 -36.70
CA THR A 689 1.04 -34.45 -37.37
C THR A 689 -0.47 -34.61 -37.65
N GLU A 690 -1.14 -33.45 -37.68
CA GLU A 690 -2.21 -32.99 -38.61
C GLU A 690 -3.56 -33.75 -38.81
N ARG A 691 -4.63 -33.14 -38.24
CA ARG A 691 -6.00 -32.83 -38.78
C ARG A 691 -6.92 -33.97 -39.31
N PRO A 692 -8.20 -33.69 -39.64
CA PRO A 692 -9.32 -33.12 -38.85
C PRO A 692 -10.56 -34.06 -38.88
N TYR A 693 -11.58 -33.86 -38.02
CA TYR A 693 -13.04 -33.90 -38.35
C TYR A 693 -13.94 -33.95 -37.10
N GLU A 694 -15.15 -33.49 -37.37
CA GLU A 694 -16.33 -33.23 -36.54
C GLU A 694 -17.00 -34.48 -35.93
N ASP A 695 -17.84 -34.22 -34.91
CA ASP A 695 -19.00 -34.97 -34.42
C ASP A 695 -18.89 -36.48 -34.13
N LEU A 696 -19.05 -36.87 -32.85
CA LEU A 696 -20.07 -37.85 -32.41
C LEU A 696 -20.08 -38.12 -30.88
N LYS A 697 -21.25 -37.82 -30.30
CA LYS A 697 -22.03 -38.52 -29.26
C LYS A 697 -21.30 -39.39 -28.21
N LEU A 698 -21.47 -38.98 -26.95
CA LEU A 698 -21.44 -39.83 -25.75
C LEU A 698 -22.53 -40.93 -25.83
N LEU A 699 -22.11 -42.20 -25.73
CA LEU A 699 -22.75 -43.23 -24.88
C LEU A 699 -21.93 -44.54 -24.91
N SER A 700 -21.56 -44.97 -23.69
CA SER A 700 -21.28 -46.34 -23.24
C SER A 700 -20.35 -47.27 -24.04
N VAL A 701 -19.17 -47.53 -23.50
CA VAL A 701 -18.62 -48.90 -23.42
C VAL A 701 -18.03 -49.10 -22.03
N CYS A 702 -18.72 -49.92 -21.23
CA CYS A 702 -18.16 -50.55 -20.04
C CYS A 702 -17.18 -51.66 -20.44
N GLU A 703 -16.35 -52.07 -19.47
CA GLU A 703 -15.64 -53.36 -19.45
C GLU A 703 -14.45 -53.51 -20.40
N GLN A 704 -13.26 -53.20 -19.91
CA GLN A 704 -12.12 -54.09 -20.05
C GLN A 704 -11.11 -53.84 -18.92
N LEU A 705 -10.63 -54.95 -18.36
CA LEU A 705 -9.66 -55.08 -17.25
C LEU A 705 -10.28 -55.12 -15.85
N GLY A 706 -11.06 -56.18 -15.61
CA GLY A 706 -11.35 -56.63 -14.25
C GLY A 706 -10.07 -57.14 -13.55
N CYS A 707 -9.96 -56.85 -12.25
CA CYS A 707 -9.46 -57.81 -11.27
C CYS A 707 -9.82 -57.36 -9.85
N SER A 708 -10.26 -58.35 -9.10
CA SER A 708 -10.93 -58.38 -7.80
C SER A 708 -9.97 -58.29 -6.61
N HIS A 709 -10.37 -57.60 -5.53
CA HIS A 709 -10.41 -58.11 -4.14
C HIS A 709 -10.73 -56.98 -3.16
N PHE A 710 -11.94 -56.99 -2.58
CA PHE A 710 -12.20 -56.52 -1.22
C PHE A 710 -13.42 -57.25 -0.68
N THR A 711 -13.25 -57.97 0.43
CA THR A 711 -14.33 -58.62 1.19
C THR A 711 -14.26 -58.21 2.65
N ARG A 712 -15.44 -57.79 3.14
CA ARG A 712 -15.99 -57.84 4.52
C ARG A 712 -15.39 -56.89 5.57
N ALA A 713 -16.17 -55.90 6.06
CA ALA A 713 -17.29 -56.00 7.03
C ALA A 713 -16.73 -55.75 8.46
N GLU A 714 -17.34 -55.06 9.43
CA GLU A 714 -18.75 -54.73 9.69
C GLU A 714 -18.82 -53.89 11.00
N HIS A 715 -19.90 -53.09 11.18
CA HIS A 715 -20.45 -52.53 12.43
C HIS A 715 -19.57 -51.55 13.28
N MET A 716 -20.06 -50.47 13.92
CA MET A 716 -21.35 -50.20 14.54
C MET A 716 -21.51 -48.68 14.85
N LEU A 717 -22.67 -48.12 14.50
CA LEU A 717 -23.26 -46.88 15.04
C LEU A 717 -23.95 -47.20 16.39
N VAL A 718 -23.83 -46.35 17.42
CA VAL A 718 -24.94 -45.93 18.32
C VAL A 718 -24.52 -44.64 19.06
N GLY A 719 -25.35 -43.59 19.01
CA GLY A 719 -25.17 -42.39 19.82
C GLY A 719 -26.09 -41.19 19.53
N ILE A 720 -27.42 -41.42 19.42
CA ILE A 720 -28.53 -40.60 19.96
C ILE A 720 -28.63 -39.09 19.55
N LEU A 721 -29.64 -38.77 18.71
CA LEU A 721 -30.38 -37.47 18.55
C LEU A 721 -31.07 -37.02 19.89
N PRO A 722 -31.69 -35.82 20.12
CA PRO A 722 -32.12 -34.71 19.22
C PRO A 722 -32.08 -33.24 19.78
N THR A 723 -32.32 -32.21 18.95
CA THR A 723 -33.07 -30.92 19.17
C THR A 723 -32.68 -29.98 18.01
N LEU A 724 -33.50 -29.27 17.22
CA LEU A 724 -34.91 -28.87 17.23
C LEU A 724 -35.36 -28.73 15.76
N LEU A 725 -36.54 -29.26 15.45
CA LEU A 725 -37.36 -28.82 14.32
C LEU A 725 -38.00 -27.47 14.70
N SER A 726 -38.01 -26.53 13.76
CA SER A 726 -39.00 -25.45 13.70
C SER A 726 -39.50 -25.36 12.25
N PRO A 727 -40.78 -25.68 11.97
CA PRO A 727 -41.37 -25.54 10.65
C PRO A 727 -42.02 -24.16 10.52
N ASN A 728 -41.49 -23.29 9.66
CA ASN A 728 -42.22 -22.17 9.04
C ASN A 728 -41.31 -21.47 8.01
N ALA A 729 -41.45 -21.86 6.74
CA ALA A 729 -41.30 -21.00 5.56
C ALA A 729 -41.44 -21.85 4.30
N LEU A 730 -42.60 -22.51 4.17
CA LEU A 730 -43.19 -22.83 2.87
C LEU A 730 -43.91 -21.55 2.45
N ASP A 731 -43.21 -20.68 1.74
CA ASP A 731 -43.79 -19.72 0.80
C ASP A 731 -42.63 -19.02 0.08
N TRP A 732 -42.84 -18.73 -1.21
CA TRP A 732 -41.87 -18.19 -2.19
C TRP A 732 -41.09 -19.20 -3.04
N LEU A 733 -41.82 -20.12 -3.67
CA LEU A 733 -41.47 -20.69 -4.98
C LEU A 733 -42.72 -20.63 -5.86
N PRO A 734 -42.93 -19.52 -6.60
CA PRO A 734 -42.96 -19.65 -8.06
C PRO A 734 -42.46 -18.39 -8.79
N ARG A 735 -41.14 -18.30 -9.07
CA ARG A 735 -40.55 -17.42 -10.11
C ARG A 735 -39.24 -17.99 -10.67
N ILE A 736 -39.18 -19.30 -10.86
CA ILE A 736 -38.12 -19.96 -11.62
C ILE A 736 -38.83 -20.74 -12.73
N GLY A 737 -39.11 -20.04 -13.82
CA GLY A 737 -39.90 -20.60 -14.92
C GLY A 737 -39.79 -19.88 -16.25
N ASP A 738 -39.21 -18.66 -16.32
CA ASP A 738 -39.20 -17.85 -17.56
C ASP A 738 -37.83 -17.25 -17.93
N ALA A 739 -36.72 -17.92 -17.60
CA ALA A 739 -35.39 -17.43 -17.99
C ALA A 739 -34.41 -18.54 -18.42
N PHE A 740 -34.90 -19.59 -19.09
CA PHE A 740 -34.05 -20.64 -19.67
C PHE A 740 -34.12 -20.74 -21.21
N SER A 741 -34.61 -19.71 -21.89
CA SER A 741 -34.74 -19.71 -23.37
C SER A 741 -34.23 -18.45 -24.07
N SER A 742 -33.31 -17.69 -23.44
CA SER A 742 -32.65 -16.54 -24.11
C SER A 742 -31.15 -16.43 -23.78
N TRP A 743 -30.50 -17.57 -23.59
CA TRP A 743 -29.03 -17.64 -23.40
C TRP A 743 -28.39 -18.75 -24.25
N MET A 744 -28.90 -18.89 -25.48
CA MET A 744 -28.26 -19.61 -26.58
C MET A 744 -28.58 -18.87 -27.90
N LEU A 745 -28.02 -17.67 -28.03
CA LEU A 745 -27.73 -16.96 -29.29
C LEU A 745 -26.64 -15.92 -29.03
#